data_AF-A0A672FMH1-F1
#
_entry.id   AF-A0A672FMH1-F1
#
_cell.length_a   1.000
_cell.length_b   1.000
_cell.length_c   1.000
_cell.angle_alpha   90.00
_cell.angle_beta   90.00
_cell.angle_gamma   90.00
#
_symmetry.space_group_name_H-M   'P 1'
#
loop_
_entity.id
_entity.type
_entity.pdbx_description
1 polymer ?
#
loop_
_entity_poly.entity_id
_entity_poly.type
_entity_poly.pdbx_seq_one_letter_code
_entity_poly.pdbx_strand_id
1 'polypeptide(L)'
;MEHIRTPKVENVRLLDRSAGQRKSSVGTLYLSATHTIFIENNPETRRETWVLHSMVSSVERPPPSPAGSQLVIRCKDFRVFHILIQQERDCVDVHASLARLSRPGVCKYSELYCLSFNPNVNKEQREESWAFIDLAADYRRMGLPNNLWVATAANSEYRVCETYPSELFVPKSATPAIIVGSSKFRSRGRFPALSYFHQDTLAAVCRCSQPLSGFSGRCQEDEMMLQAVMKSNPGSEYIYVVDTRPKLNAMANKAAGKGYENEDHYTNIKLQFIGIENIHVMRSSQQKIIDVGELRSPSMTDFLWGLENSGWLKHIKAVLDAGAFIARAVADEGVSVLVHCSDGWDRTAQACSVSSVLLDPYYRTIRGFMVLIEKDWVSFGHKFSHRYAHLDGDPKEVSPVMDQFLECVWQLSEQFPCAFQFNERFLIAVHTHVYSCQYGTFLGNCEKERRDLRLRELTHSVWPQLWKDRAEFMNPLYKAELSQSQGVLRPNTTPYCFKMWKGLYNHVEKSTPPRQSPADFLSAVREESQQLEEELTNHQERIAALIGKPITWEKVEVKRRRRRTDLLWPRHSGPDPPTACTDPTPSPPSVHQGPPDHRPHTKEDPALTLPIGQHASHKGHDPDDLSACSDLESGVADLSSRSSSGDPEPEGV
;
A
#
# COMPACT_ATOMS: atom_id res chain seq x y z
N MET A 1 -19.15 -15.64 24.56
CA MET A 1 -20.18 -16.69 24.42
C MET A 1 -21.60 -16.11 24.36
N GLU A 2 -21.90 -15.02 25.09
CA GLU A 2 -23.24 -14.37 25.12
C GLU A 2 -23.79 -13.90 23.76
N HIS A 3 -22.97 -13.82 22.72
CA HIS A 3 -23.35 -13.34 21.39
C HIS A 3 -23.51 -14.43 20.33
N ILE A 4 -23.20 -15.68 20.68
CA ILE A 4 -23.26 -16.82 19.75
C ILE A 4 -24.57 -17.55 20.00
N ARG A 5 -25.46 -17.53 19.01
CA ARG A 5 -26.76 -18.23 19.10
C ARG A 5 -26.63 -19.71 18.77
N THR A 6 -25.87 -20.02 17.71
CA THR A 6 -25.63 -21.39 17.25
C THR A 6 -24.12 -21.60 17.09
N PRO A 7 -23.45 -22.23 18.07
CA PRO A 7 -21.99 -22.37 18.08
C PRO A 7 -21.47 -23.44 17.11
N LYS A 8 -22.32 -24.36 16.68
CA LYS A 8 -21.98 -25.47 15.79
C LYS A 8 -23.12 -25.72 14.81
N VAL A 9 -22.81 -25.76 13.52
CA VAL A 9 -23.75 -26.16 12.47
C VAL A 9 -23.11 -27.26 11.64
N GLU A 10 -23.74 -28.42 11.58
CA GLU A 10 -23.28 -29.58 10.82
C GLU A 10 -23.84 -29.57 9.39
N ASN A 11 -23.22 -30.35 8.50
CA ASN A 11 -23.66 -30.53 7.11
C ASN A 11 -23.74 -29.23 6.30
N VAL A 12 -22.85 -28.30 6.61
CA VAL A 12 -22.68 -27.02 5.91
C VAL A 12 -21.87 -27.24 4.65
N ARG A 13 -22.23 -26.56 3.55
CA ARG A 13 -21.47 -26.60 2.30
C ARG A 13 -20.67 -25.33 2.10
N LEU A 14 -19.35 -25.42 2.07
CA LEU A 14 -18.48 -24.34 1.61
C LEU A 14 -18.35 -24.44 0.09
N LEU A 15 -18.85 -23.43 -0.61
CA LEU A 15 -18.85 -23.38 -2.07
C LEU A 15 -17.52 -22.79 -2.56
N ASP A 16 -16.77 -23.60 -3.30
CA ASP A 16 -15.61 -23.16 -4.06
C ASP A 16 -16.09 -22.80 -5.48
N ARG A 17 -16.03 -21.50 -5.80
CA ARG A 17 -16.50 -20.96 -7.09
C ARG A 17 -15.35 -20.72 -8.07
N SER A 18 -14.25 -21.44 -7.92
CA SER A 18 -13.07 -21.32 -8.78
C SER A 18 -13.33 -21.69 -10.25
N ALA A 19 -12.93 -20.79 -11.15
CA ALA A 19 -12.80 -20.95 -12.60
C ALA A 19 -13.77 -21.97 -13.27
N GLY A 20 -15.08 -21.78 -13.08
CA GLY A 20 -16.12 -22.55 -13.78
C GLY A 20 -16.41 -23.97 -13.24
N GLN A 21 -15.65 -24.47 -12.26
CA GLN A 21 -15.96 -25.72 -11.57
C GLN A 21 -16.76 -25.43 -10.29
N ARG A 22 -17.98 -25.96 -10.18
CA ARG A 22 -18.77 -25.91 -8.95
C ARG A 22 -18.30 -27.02 -8.02
N LYS A 23 -17.22 -26.79 -7.27
CA LYS A 23 -16.81 -27.67 -6.18
C LYS A 23 -17.45 -27.20 -4.88
N SER A 24 -17.87 -28.14 -4.05
CA SER A 24 -18.35 -27.83 -2.70
C SER A 24 -17.81 -28.87 -1.73
N SER A 25 -17.25 -28.42 -0.63
CA SER A 25 -16.88 -29.28 0.49
C SER A 25 -18.01 -29.28 1.52
N VAL A 26 -18.34 -30.46 2.05
CA VAL A 26 -19.30 -30.62 3.13
C VAL A 26 -18.53 -30.70 4.44
N GLY A 27 -18.95 -29.94 5.44
CA GLY A 27 -18.23 -29.84 6.69
C GLY A 27 -19.10 -29.38 7.85
N THR A 28 -18.43 -29.12 8.96
CA THR A 28 -19.03 -28.53 10.17
C THR A 28 -18.49 -27.11 10.36
N LEU A 29 -19.40 -26.17 10.60
CA LEU A 29 -19.08 -24.78 10.90
C LEU A 29 -19.13 -24.56 12.41
N TYR A 30 -18.03 -24.06 12.96
CA TYR A 30 -17.89 -23.68 14.36
C TYR A 30 -17.76 -22.17 14.49
N LEU A 31 -18.50 -21.58 15.43
CA LEU A 31 -18.37 -20.17 15.80
C LEU A 31 -17.79 -20.08 17.20
N SER A 32 -16.70 -19.32 17.34
CA SER A 32 -16.12 -18.93 18.62
C SER A 32 -16.33 -17.43 18.86
N ALA A 33 -15.75 -16.84 19.91
CA ALA A 33 -15.80 -15.39 20.08
C ALA A 33 -14.96 -14.66 19.01
N THR A 34 -13.87 -15.29 18.55
CA THR A 34 -12.84 -14.63 17.74
C THR A 34 -12.78 -15.12 16.31
N HIS A 35 -13.13 -16.38 16.07
CA HIS A 35 -13.02 -17.04 14.77
C HIS A 35 -14.28 -17.81 14.40
N THR A 36 -14.52 -17.86 13.10
CA THR A 36 -15.34 -18.86 12.43
C THR A 36 -14.43 -19.91 11.81
N ILE A 37 -14.70 -21.18 12.08
CA ILE A 37 -13.88 -22.31 11.63
C ILE A 37 -14.78 -23.27 10.87
N PHE A 38 -14.46 -23.54 9.61
CA PHE A 38 -15.08 -24.59 8.82
C PHE A 38 -14.14 -25.78 8.74
N ILE A 39 -14.61 -26.97 9.14
CA ILE A 39 -13.85 -28.22 9.11
C ILE A 39 -14.52 -29.17 8.12
N GLU A 40 -13.79 -29.57 7.08
CA GLU A 40 -14.27 -30.53 6.08
C GLU A 40 -14.47 -31.93 6.69
N ASN A 41 -15.59 -32.59 6.35
CA ASN A 41 -15.93 -33.91 6.87
C ASN A 41 -15.12 -35.06 6.24
N ASN A 42 -14.37 -34.79 5.16
CA ASN A 42 -13.54 -35.79 4.50
C ASN A 42 -12.36 -36.17 5.42
N PRO A 43 -12.27 -37.44 5.89
CA PRO A 43 -11.23 -37.86 6.83
C PRO A 43 -9.82 -37.90 6.23
N GLU A 44 -9.68 -37.96 4.90
CA GLU A 44 -8.36 -37.99 4.24
C GLU A 44 -7.72 -36.60 4.13
N THR A 45 -8.53 -35.55 3.89
CA THR A 45 -8.04 -34.17 3.73
C THR A 45 -8.22 -33.32 4.98
N ARG A 46 -9.31 -33.54 5.73
CA ARG A 46 -9.75 -32.82 6.95
C ARG A 46 -9.35 -31.34 6.95
N ARG A 47 -9.61 -30.64 5.83
CA ARG A 47 -9.13 -29.27 5.64
C ARG A 47 -9.88 -28.33 6.57
N GLU A 48 -9.14 -27.48 7.27
CA GLU A 48 -9.71 -26.42 8.10
C GLU A 48 -9.62 -25.07 7.38
N THR A 49 -10.68 -24.28 7.47
CA THR A 49 -10.73 -22.91 6.95
C THR A 49 -11.10 -21.98 8.09
N TRP A 50 -10.18 -21.09 8.43
CA TRP A 50 -10.28 -20.17 9.55
C TRP A 50 -10.55 -18.74 9.06
N VAL A 51 -11.53 -18.09 9.66
CA VAL A 51 -11.87 -16.68 9.40
C VAL A 51 -11.93 -15.94 10.74
N LEU A 52 -10.99 -15.03 10.95
CA LEU A 52 -10.98 -14.16 12.12
C LEU A 52 -12.08 -13.10 11.98
N HIS A 53 -12.87 -12.87 13.03
CA HIS A 53 -14.02 -11.96 12.95
C HIS A 53 -13.62 -10.51 12.68
N SER A 54 -12.47 -10.05 13.16
CA SER A 54 -11.92 -8.71 12.85
C SER A 54 -11.52 -8.53 11.39
N MET A 55 -11.28 -9.63 10.66
CA MET A 55 -11.01 -9.63 9.23
C MET A 55 -12.28 -9.61 8.39
N VAL A 56 -13.46 -9.82 8.96
CA VAL A 56 -14.71 -9.81 8.20
C VAL A 56 -15.13 -8.36 7.95
N SER A 57 -15.37 -8.00 6.69
CA SER A 57 -15.83 -6.67 6.27
C SER A 57 -17.35 -6.62 6.18
N SER A 58 -17.99 -7.66 5.62
CA SER A 58 -19.45 -7.77 5.57
C SER A 58 -19.91 -9.22 5.69
N VAL A 59 -21.14 -9.38 6.20
CA VAL A 59 -21.84 -10.66 6.27
C VAL A 59 -23.20 -10.47 5.62
N GLU A 60 -23.35 -11.01 4.42
CA GLU A 60 -24.56 -10.89 3.59
C GLU A 60 -25.35 -12.20 3.63
N ARG A 61 -26.68 -12.08 3.62
CA ARG A 61 -27.60 -13.21 3.51
C ARG A 61 -28.53 -12.98 2.31
N PRO A 62 -28.14 -13.44 1.10
CA PRO A 62 -29.02 -13.40 -0.07
C PRO A 62 -30.34 -14.16 0.19
N PRO A 63 -31.39 -13.92 -0.62
CA PRO A 63 -32.65 -14.64 -0.52
C PRO A 63 -32.44 -16.17 -0.53
N PRO A 64 -33.20 -16.92 0.27
CA PRO A 64 -33.05 -18.37 0.35
C PRO A 64 -33.37 -19.02 -1.00
N SER A 65 -32.66 -20.10 -1.29
CA SER A 65 -32.87 -20.92 -2.49
C SER A 65 -33.45 -22.28 -2.11
N PRO A 66 -34.04 -23.04 -3.05
CA PRO A 66 -34.48 -24.42 -2.79
C PRO A 66 -33.36 -25.35 -2.30
N ALA A 67 -32.09 -24.99 -2.56
CA ALA A 67 -30.92 -25.75 -2.13
C ALA A 67 -30.43 -25.42 -0.69
N GLY A 68 -31.06 -24.44 -0.03
CA GLY A 68 -30.71 -23.93 1.29
C GLY A 68 -30.53 -22.41 1.32
N SER A 69 -30.25 -21.89 2.52
CA SER A 69 -29.96 -20.48 2.77
C SER A 69 -28.47 -20.19 2.57
N GLN A 70 -28.16 -19.19 1.75
CA GLN A 70 -26.78 -18.79 1.48
C GLN A 70 -26.32 -17.70 2.45
N LEU A 71 -25.10 -17.83 2.93
CA LEU A 71 -24.37 -16.85 3.72
C LEU A 71 -23.09 -16.47 2.97
N VAL A 72 -22.83 -15.19 2.80
CA VAL A 72 -21.64 -14.67 2.13
C VAL A 72 -20.84 -13.85 3.12
N ILE A 73 -19.62 -14.28 3.40
CA ILE A 73 -18.70 -13.58 4.29
C ILE A 73 -17.63 -12.94 3.41
N ARG A 74 -17.59 -11.61 3.37
CA ARG A 74 -16.54 -10.84 2.70
C ARG A 74 -15.51 -10.43 3.74
N CYS A 75 -14.24 -10.55 3.38
CA CYS A 75 -13.13 -10.22 4.26
C CYS A 75 -12.38 -8.97 3.78
N LYS A 76 -11.65 -8.33 4.69
CA LYS A 76 -10.82 -7.13 4.46
C LYS A 76 -9.59 -7.43 3.60
N ASP A 77 -9.21 -8.70 3.48
CA ASP A 77 -8.20 -9.22 2.56
C ASP A 77 -8.80 -9.72 1.23
N PHE A 78 -9.98 -9.23 0.87
CA PHE A 78 -10.66 -9.51 -0.41
C PHE A 78 -11.10 -10.98 -0.62
N ARG A 79 -10.91 -11.85 0.39
CA ARG A 79 -11.47 -13.21 0.35
C ARG A 79 -12.98 -13.17 0.54
N VAL A 80 -13.69 -13.96 -0.26
CA VAL A 80 -15.14 -14.14 -0.18
C VAL A 80 -15.46 -15.60 0.05
N PHE A 81 -16.12 -15.89 1.17
CA PHE A 81 -16.57 -17.23 1.52
C PHE A 81 -18.07 -17.36 1.27
N HIS A 82 -18.44 -18.31 0.41
CA HIS A 82 -19.83 -18.65 0.14
C HIS A 82 -20.20 -19.92 0.90
N ILE A 83 -21.04 -19.78 1.90
CA ILE A 83 -21.48 -20.87 2.78
C ILE A 83 -22.96 -21.14 2.52
N LEU A 84 -23.32 -22.40 2.35
CA LEU A 84 -24.70 -22.84 2.17
C LEU A 84 -25.12 -23.68 3.39
N ILE A 85 -26.11 -23.18 4.12
CA ILE A 85 -26.67 -23.80 5.32
C ILE A 85 -28.06 -24.33 4.96
N GLN A 86 -28.34 -25.60 5.28
CA GLN A 86 -29.59 -26.25 4.88
C GLN A 86 -30.80 -25.69 5.61
N GLN A 87 -30.69 -25.48 6.93
CA GLN A 87 -31.77 -24.95 7.74
C GLN A 87 -31.73 -23.42 7.78
N GLU A 88 -32.84 -22.77 7.40
CA GLU A 88 -32.91 -21.31 7.41
C GLU A 88 -32.72 -20.74 8.82
N ARG A 89 -33.26 -21.40 9.84
CA ARG A 89 -33.09 -21.01 11.26
C ARG A 89 -31.62 -20.90 11.65
N ASP A 90 -30.83 -21.93 11.35
CA ASP A 90 -29.39 -21.95 11.64
C ASP A 90 -28.67 -20.83 10.87
N CYS A 91 -29.05 -20.60 9.61
CA CYS A 91 -28.47 -19.53 8.81
C CYS A 91 -28.76 -18.14 9.41
N VAL A 92 -29.97 -17.91 9.91
CA VAL A 92 -30.36 -16.65 10.56
C VAL A 92 -29.58 -16.46 11.87
N ASP A 93 -29.43 -17.52 12.67
CA ASP A 93 -28.71 -17.46 13.94
C ASP A 93 -27.20 -17.28 13.76
N VAL A 94 -26.60 -17.95 12.76
CA VAL A 94 -25.21 -17.74 12.36
C VAL A 94 -25.01 -16.32 11.82
N HIS A 95 -25.88 -15.84 10.92
CA HIS A 95 -25.81 -14.48 10.39
C HIS A 95 -25.87 -13.44 11.50
N ALA A 96 -26.82 -13.56 12.43
CA ALA A 96 -26.95 -12.63 13.55
C ALA A 96 -25.74 -12.67 14.51
N SER A 97 -25.17 -13.85 14.74
CA SER A 97 -23.96 -14.02 15.55
C SER A 97 -22.76 -13.37 14.86
N LEU A 98 -22.52 -13.68 13.60
CA LEU A 98 -21.41 -13.12 12.83
C LEU A 98 -21.56 -11.62 12.66
N ALA A 99 -22.72 -11.11 12.26
CA ALA A 99 -22.94 -9.68 12.12
C ALA A 99 -22.59 -8.90 13.41
N ARG A 100 -22.79 -9.50 14.59
CA ARG A 100 -22.43 -8.90 15.88
C ARG A 100 -20.95 -9.08 16.26
N LEU A 101 -20.34 -10.21 15.87
CA LEU A 101 -18.93 -10.48 16.16
C LEU A 101 -17.97 -9.81 15.15
N SER A 102 -18.43 -9.63 13.91
CA SER A 102 -17.68 -9.05 12.78
C SER A 102 -17.92 -7.57 12.57
N ARG A 103 -19.09 -7.07 12.97
CA ARG A 103 -19.28 -5.63 13.23
C ARG A 103 -19.18 -5.52 14.71
N PRO A 104 -17.98 -5.31 15.22
CA PRO A 104 -17.90 -5.03 16.61
C PRO A 104 -18.68 -3.70 16.73
N GLY A 105 -19.64 -3.57 17.65
CA GLY A 105 -20.13 -2.26 18.09
C GLY A 105 -19.02 -1.51 18.84
N VAL A 106 -17.79 -1.62 18.34
CA VAL A 106 -16.55 -1.30 19.00
C VAL A 106 -16.26 0.14 18.73
N CYS A 107 -16.83 0.92 19.63
CA CYS A 107 -16.37 2.26 19.89
C CYS A 107 -15.05 2.26 20.69
N LYS A 108 -14.52 1.09 21.12
CA LYS A 108 -13.44 0.99 22.11
C LYS A 108 -12.37 -0.07 21.78
N TYR A 109 -11.11 0.35 21.72
CA TYR A 109 -9.96 -0.55 21.52
C TYR A 109 -9.95 -1.80 22.41
N SER A 110 -10.43 -1.73 23.66
CA SER A 110 -10.45 -2.85 24.62
C SER A 110 -11.15 -4.12 24.13
N GLU A 111 -12.06 -4.00 23.16
CA GLU A 111 -12.82 -5.12 22.60
C GLU A 111 -12.14 -5.76 21.38
N LEU A 112 -11.04 -5.18 20.87
CA LEU A 112 -10.29 -5.77 19.76
C LEU A 112 -9.61 -7.07 20.16
N TYR A 113 -9.33 -7.94 19.19
CA TYR A 113 -8.79 -9.29 19.43
C TYR A 113 -7.55 -9.28 20.33
N CYS A 114 -6.53 -8.49 20.00
CA CYS A 114 -5.27 -8.47 20.76
C CYS A 114 -5.39 -7.91 22.19
N LEU A 115 -6.48 -7.21 22.51
CA LEU A 115 -6.73 -6.61 23.82
C LEU A 115 -7.74 -7.42 24.65
N SER A 116 -8.68 -8.09 23.98
CA SER A 116 -9.66 -8.97 24.61
C SER A 116 -9.11 -10.37 24.89
N PHE A 117 -8.19 -10.86 24.05
CA PHE A 117 -7.51 -12.13 24.23
C PHE A 117 -6.09 -11.87 24.76
N ASN A 118 -5.90 -12.08 26.07
CA ASN A 118 -4.60 -11.98 26.72
C ASN A 118 -3.98 -13.37 26.80
N PRO A 119 -3.09 -13.78 25.87
CA PRO A 119 -2.33 -15.00 26.08
C PRO A 119 -1.53 -14.84 27.37
N ASN A 120 -1.41 -15.90 28.20
CA ASN A 120 -0.66 -15.90 29.46
C ASN A 120 0.85 -15.72 29.23
N VAL A 121 1.25 -14.54 28.74
CA VAL A 121 2.61 -14.17 28.41
C VAL A 121 3.11 -13.24 29.51
N ASN A 122 4.31 -13.49 30.01
CA ASN A 122 4.90 -12.65 31.05
C ASN A 122 5.24 -11.25 30.49
N LYS A 123 5.43 -10.28 31.40
CA LYS A 123 5.71 -8.88 31.02
C LYS A 123 7.00 -8.74 30.22
N GLU A 124 8.04 -9.50 30.58
CA GLU A 124 9.36 -9.49 29.94
C GLU A 124 9.28 -9.86 28.45
N GLN A 125 8.57 -10.94 28.10
CA GLN A 125 8.38 -11.34 26.70
C GLN A 125 7.60 -10.30 25.88
N ARG A 126 6.69 -9.54 26.50
CA ARG A 126 6.03 -8.40 25.84
C ARG A 126 7.02 -7.28 25.55
N GLU A 127 7.83 -6.91 26.53
CA GLU A 127 8.85 -5.86 26.36
C GLU A 127 9.88 -6.24 25.28
N GLU A 128 10.35 -7.50 25.27
CA GLU A 128 11.23 -8.02 24.22
C GLU A 128 10.56 -7.99 22.83
N SER A 129 9.27 -8.32 22.75
CA SER A 129 8.50 -8.27 21.51
C SER A 129 8.46 -6.87 20.91
N TRP A 130 8.26 -5.84 21.73
CA TRP A 130 8.25 -4.44 21.30
C TRP A 130 9.65 -3.87 21.06
N ALA A 131 10.67 -4.36 21.77
CA ALA A 131 12.06 -3.95 21.60
C ALA A 131 12.75 -4.56 20.37
N PHE A 132 12.08 -5.45 19.63
CA PHE A 132 12.65 -6.11 18.45
C PHE A 132 13.13 -5.14 17.36
N ILE A 133 12.43 -4.02 17.20
CA ILE A 133 12.79 -2.94 16.27
C ILE A 133 13.40 -1.76 17.06
N ASP A 134 14.66 -1.47 16.80
CA ASP A 134 15.36 -0.28 17.32
C ASP A 134 15.43 0.79 16.21
N LEU A 135 14.60 1.82 16.32
CA LEU A 135 14.59 2.95 15.39
C LEU A 135 15.84 3.83 15.52
N ALA A 136 16.42 3.92 16.72
CA ALA A 136 17.65 4.69 16.94
C ALA A 136 18.85 4.00 16.24
N ALA A 137 18.86 2.67 16.16
CA ALA A 137 19.85 1.95 15.34
C ALA A 137 19.76 2.31 13.85
N ASP A 138 18.56 2.58 13.31
CA ASP A 138 18.41 2.95 11.89
C ASP A 138 18.99 4.34 11.61
N TYR A 139 18.73 5.32 12.48
CA TYR A 139 19.39 6.63 12.38
C TYR A 139 20.91 6.53 12.52
N ARG A 140 21.42 5.72 13.47
CA ARG A 140 22.87 5.46 13.61
C ARG A 140 23.47 4.83 12.36
N ARG A 141 22.76 3.88 11.73
CA ARG A 141 23.17 3.25 10.46
C ARG A 141 23.27 4.28 9.33
N MET A 142 22.39 5.29 9.31
CA MET A 142 22.44 6.43 8.38
C MET A 142 23.53 7.47 8.75
N GLY A 143 24.33 7.23 9.80
CA GLY A 143 25.39 8.16 10.22
C GLY A 143 24.87 9.36 11.01
N LEU A 144 23.77 9.19 11.76
CA LEU A 144 23.12 10.24 12.56
C LEU A 144 23.15 9.91 14.06
N PRO A 145 23.23 10.92 14.95
CA PRO A 145 23.42 12.34 14.65
C PRO A 145 24.82 12.65 14.09
N ASN A 146 24.97 13.78 13.40
CA ASN A 146 26.25 14.25 12.87
C ASN A 146 26.37 15.79 12.97
N ASN A 147 27.34 16.38 12.25
CA ASN A 147 27.57 17.82 12.28
C ASN A 147 26.48 18.66 11.60
N LEU A 148 25.59 18.03 10.82
CA LEU A 148 24.53 18.68 10.04
C LEU A 148 23.15 18.41 10.64
N TRP A 149 22.93 17.21 11.18
CA TRP A 149 21.63 16.74 11.65
C TRP A 149 21.73 16.19 13.09
N VAL A 150 20.79 16.60 13.94
CA VAL A 150 20.76 16.24 15.37
C VAL A 150 19.37 15.79 15.80
N ALA A 151 19.31 14.93 16.81
CA ALA A 151 18.06 14.62 17.50
C ALA A 151 17.58 15.84 18.29
N THR A 152 16.27 16.08 18.30
CA THR A 152 15.64 17.16 19.07
C THR A 152 14.69 16.62 20.13
N ALA A 153 14.80 17.17 21.34
CA ALA A 153 13.87 16.88 22.44
C ALA A 153 12.56 17.69 22.33
N ALA A 154 12.39 18.52 21.30
CA ALA A 154 11.25 19.42 21.16
C ALA A 154 9.89 18.69 21.23
N ASN A 155 9.83 17.44 20.78
CA ASN A 155 8.60 16.66 20.77
C ASN A 155 8.58 15.47 21.74
N SER A 156 9.50 15.41 22.73
CA SER A 156 9.60 14.25 23.65
C SER A 156 8.29 13.94 24.39
N GLU A 157 7.51 14.98 24.67
CA GLU A 157 6.18 14.89 25.30
C GLU A 157 5.03 15.23 24.35
N TYR A 158 5.27 15.14 23.03
CA TYR A 158 4.27 15.36 21.98
C TYR A 158 3.63 16.76 21.97
N ARG A 159 4.29 17.74 22.61
CA ARG A 159 3.75 19.11 22.78
C ARG A 159 3.82 19.95 21.52
N VAL A 160 4.80 19.71 20.65
CA VAL A 160 4.98 20.47 19.40
C VAL A 160 4.10 19.88 18.29
N CYS A 161 4.02 18.56 18.22
CA CYS A 161 3.15 17.85 17.30
C CYS A 161 2.71 16.51 17.88
N GLU A 162 1.42 16.36 18.14
CA GLU A 162 0.82 15.15 18.72
C GLU A 162 0.87 13.92 17.81
N THR A 163 1.07 14.15 16.51
CA THR A 163 1.04 13.10 15.48
C THR A 163 2.42 12.73 14.94
N TYR A 164 3.48 13.37 15.45
CA TYR A 164 4.87 13.00 15.19
C TYR A 164 5.43 12.13 16.31
N PRO A 165 6.54 11.43 16.04
CA PRO A 165 7.20 10.67 17.07
C PRO A 165 7.80 11.56 18.16
N SER A 166 8.09 10.93 19.30
CA SER A 166 8.73 11.60 20.43
C SER A 166 10.17 12.03 20.14
N GLU A 167 10.90 11.23 19.35
CA GLU A 167 12.25 11.52 18.86
C GLU A 167 12.24 11.90 17.38
N LEU A 168 12.81 13.06 17.05
CA LEU A 168 12.86 13.61 15.70
C LEU A 168 14.28 14.09 15.39
N PHE A 169 14.65 14.05 14.11
CA PHE A 169 15.91 14.62 13.63
C PHE A 169 15.65 15.88 12.80
N VAL A 170 16.42 16.92 13.09
CA VAL A 170 16.33 18.26 12.48
C VAL A 170 17.72 18.79 12.15
N PRO A 171 17.84 19.82 11.29
CA PRO A 171 19.10 20.51 11.07
C PRO A 171 19.71 21.01 12.40
N LYS A 172 21.03 20.86 12.57
CA LYS A 172 21.75 21.34 13.76
C LYS A 172 21.58 22.85 13.98
N SER A 173 21.39 23.61 12.90
CA SER A 173 21.15 25.05 12.95
C SER A 173 19.71 25.44 13.30
N ALA A 174 18.76 24.49 13.32
CA ALA A 174 17.37 24.75 13.68
C ALA A 174 17.23 24.87 15.20
N THR A 175 17.09 26.10 15.69
CA THR A 175 16.89 26.37 17.12
C THR A 175 15.48 25.95 17.58
N PRO A 176 15.24 25.75 18.89
CA PRO A 176 13.90 25.45 19.39
C PRO A 176 12.83 26.48 18.99
N ALA A 177 13.20 27.76 18.89
CA ALA A 177 12.30 28.82 18.44
C ALA A 177 11.90 28.65 16.96
N ILE A 178 12.84 28.27 16.09
CA ILE A 178 12.57 27.96 14.68
C ILE A 178 11.60 26.77 14.57
N ILE A 179 11.85 25.71 15.34
CA ILE A 179 11.01 24.50 15.32
C ILE A 179 9.57 24.82 15.76
N VAL A 180 9.40 25.53 16.88
CA VAL A 180 8.08 25.90 17.41
C VAL A 180 7.37 26.92 16.52
N GLY A 181 8.10 27.84 15.90
CA GLY A 181 7.53 28.79 14.94
C GLY A 181 7.04 28.09 13.67
N SER A 182 7.88 27.24 13.07
CA SER A 182 7.52 26.42 11.90
C SER A 182 6.34 25.51 12.20
N SER A 183 6.28 24.85 13.37
CA SER A 183 5.16 23.97 13.70
C SER A 183 3.83 24.72 13.74
N LYS A 184 3.78 25.95 14.27
CA LYS A 184 2.55 26.76 14.27
C LYS A 184 2.07 27.15 12.87
N PHE A 185 2.99 27.24 11.91
CA PHE A 185 2.67 27.55 10.52
C PHE A 185 2.39 26.31 9.66
N ARG A 186 2.64 25.11 10.18
CA ARG A 186 2.45 23.84 9.48
C ARG A 186 1.19 23.15 9.99
N SER A 187 0.35 22.65 9.08
CA SER A 187 -0.91 22.01 9.45
C SER A 187 -0.70 20.90 10.49
N ARG A 188 -1.51 20.90 11.57
CA ARG A 188 -1.41 19.95 12.69
C ARG A 188 -0.02 19.92 13.38
N GLY A 189 0.77 20.98 13.26
CA GLY A 189 2.09 21.06 13.90
C GLY A 189 3.19 20.26 13.20
N ARG A 190 2.92 19.65 12.03
CA ARG A 190 3.84 18.69 11.39
C ARG A 190 4.92 19.42 10.59
N PHE A 191 5.87 19.98 11.33
CA PHE A 191 7.00 20.74 10.80
C PHE A 191 7.99 19.86 10.00
N PRO A 192 8.89 20.45 9.17
CA PRO A 192 9.93 19.71 8.45
C PRO A 192 10.81 18.86 9.38
N ALA A 193 10.76 17.54 9.22
CA ALA A 193 11.59 16.61 9.96
C ALA A 193 12.25 15.60 9.01
N LEU A 194 13.42 15.08 9.40
CA LEU A 194 14.18 14.13 8.58
C LEU A 194 13.46 12.78 8.49
N SER A 195 13.34 12.24 7.27
CA SER A 195 12.83 10.90 6.99
C SER A 195 13.95 9.94 6.56
N TYR A 196 14.90 10.43 5.76
CA TYR A 196 16.03 9.66 5.24
C TYR A 196 17.24 10.58 4.99
N PHE A 197 18.45 10.08 5.23
CA PHE A 197 19.70 10.79 4.95
C PHE A 197 20.62 9.94 4.09
N HIS A 198 21.04 10.48 2.95
CA HIS A 198 21.90 9.79 1.99
C HIS A 198 23.36 10.16 2.27
N GLN A 199 24.14 9.22 2.79
CA GLN A 199 25.51 9.49 3.26
C GLN A 199 26.46 9.93 2.14
N ASP A 200 26.31 9.39 0.94
CA ASP A 200 27.25 9.65 -0.16
C ASP A 200 27.11 11.05 -0.75
N THR A 201 25.87 11.57 -0.81
CA THR A 201 25.59 12.91 -1.39
C THR A 201 25.30 13.96 -0.33
N LEU A 202 25.17 13.58 0.93
CA LEU A 202 24.70 14.42 2.05
C LEU A 202 23.29 15.01 1.85
N ALA A 203 22.56 14.54 0.83
CA ALA A 203 21.20 14.95 0.57
C ALA A 203 20.23 14.29 1.56
N ALA A 204 19.19 15.02 1.94
CA ALA A 204 18.19 14.57 2.89
C ALA A 204 16.80 14.50 2.25
N VAL A 205 16.01 13.51 2.62
CA VAL A 205 14.56 13.50 2.42
C VAL A 205 13.91 13.92 3.74
N CYS A 206 13.26 15.07 3.72
CA CYS A 206 12.47 15.58 4.83
C CYS A 206 10.98 15.43 4.54
N ARG A 207 10.16 15.40 5.59
CA ARG A 207 8.70 15.32 5.50
C ARG A 207 8.02 16.35 6.38
N CYS A 208 6.87 16.85 5.94
CA CYS A 208 6.00 17.74 6.71
C CYS A 208 4.55 17.71 6.20
N SER A 209 3.68 18.51 6.82
CA SER A 209 2.38 18.91 6.26
C SER A 209 2.50 20.17 5.41
N GLN A 210 1.41 20.53 4.72
CA GLN A 210 1.32 21.81 4.02
C GLN A 210 1.48 23.02 4.96
N PRO A 211 2.00 24.15 4.45
CA PRO A 211 2.00 25.42 5.15
C PRO A 211 0.59 26.01 5.24
N LEU A 212 0.36 26.82 6.28
CA LEU A 212 -0.85 27.62 6.50
C LEU A 212 -0.72 28.99 5.80
N SER A 213 -0.30 28.97 4.54
CA SER A 213 0.01 30.18 3.76
C SER A 213 -1.23 30.99 3.38
N GLY A 214 -2.40 30.38 3.25
CA GLY A 214 -3.56 31.02 2.60
C GLY A 214 -3.16 31.75 1.31
N PHE A 215 -3.70 32.97 1.12
CA PHE A 215 -3.34 33.80 -0.01
C PHE A 215 -1.98 34.49 0.13
N SER A 216 -1.63 34.97 1.34
CA SER A 216 -0.46 35.83 1.59
C SER A 216 0.25 35.60 2.93
N GLY A 217 -0.19 34.59 3.69
CA GLY A 217 0.42 34.17 4.95
C GLY A 217 1.88 33.75 4.76
N ARG A 218 2.71 34.23 5.69
CA ARG A 218 4.16 34.08 5.69
C ARG A 218 4.63 33.80 7.11
N CYS A 219 5.65 32.97 7.26
CA CYS A 219 6.25 32.65 8.56
C CYS A 219 7.76 32.68 8.43
N GLN A 220 8.39 33.60 9.15
CA GLN A 220 9.83 33.79 9.09
C GLN A 220 10.58 32.57 9.64
N GLU A 221 10.04 31.95 10.69
CA GLU A 221 10.62 30.75 11.30
C GLU A 221 10.54 29.54 10.37
N ASP A 222 9.46 29.38 9.59
CA ASP A 222 9.34 28.31 8.61
C ASP A 222 10.30 28.50 7.42
N GLU A 223 10.46 29.72 6.94
CA GLU A 223 11.49 30.06 5.95
C GLU A 223 12.90 29.75 6.47
N MET A 224 13.21 30.13 7.71
CA MET A 224 14.48 29.79 8.36
C MET A 224 14.66 28.28 8.52
N MET A 225 13.58 27.54 8.76
CA MET A 225 13.60 26.07 8.84
C MET A 225 13.98 25.45 7.48
N LEU A 226 13.36 25.89 6.38
CA LEU A 226 13.69 25.39 5.04
C LEU A 226 15.12 25.79 4.63
N GLN A 227 15.55 26.99 4.98
CA GLN A 227 16.94 27.44 4.80
C GLN A 227 17.92 26.60 5.61
N ALA A 228 17.57 26.17 6.83
CA ALA A 228 18.39 25.26 7.63
C ALA A 228 18.50 23.87 6.98
N VAL A 229 17.41 23.35 6.40
CA VAL A 229 17.43 22.08 5.64
C VAL A 229 18.34 22.19 4.42
N MET A 230 18.23 23.28 3.65
CA MET A 230 19.09 23.54 2.49
C MET A 230 20.57 23.61 2.90
N LYS A 231 20.91 24.42 3.90
CA LYS A 231 22.29 24.58 4.39
C LYS A 231 22.87 23.31 5.01
N SER A 232 22.02 22.34 5.37
CA SER A 232 22.44 21.01 5.83
C SER A 232 22.83 20.07 4.70
N ASN A 233 22.88 20.57 3.46
CA ASN A 233 23.50 19.93 2.31
C ASN A 233 24.42 20.93 1.59
N PRO A 234 25.73 20.96 1.91
CA PRO A 234 26.68 21.87 1.28
C PRO A 234 26.87 21.66 -0.23
N GLY A 235 26.39 20.55 -0.79
CA GLY A 235 26.53 20.21 -2.21
C GLY A 235 25.46 20.84 -3.12
N SER A 236 24.42 21.48 -2.56
CA SER A 236 23.33 22.08 -3.33
C SER A 236 22.96 23.48 -2.84
N GLU A 237 22.70 24.39 -3.77
CA GLU A 237 22.24 25.76 -3.49
C GLU A 237 20.71 25.90 -3.41
N TYR A 238 19.98 24.80 -3.61
CA TYR A 238 18.52 24.78 -3.55
C TYR A 238 18.01 23.44 -3.00
N ILE A 239 16.71 23.40 -2.64
CA ILE A 239 15.99 22.16 -2.31
C ILE A 239 14.77 21.99 -3.22
N TYR A 240 14.37 20.73 -3.44
CA TYR A 240 13.05 20.46 -4.02
C TYR A 240 11.99 20.46 -2.93
N VAL A 241 10.86 21.09 -3.21
CA VAL A 241 9.63 20.92 -2.43
C VAL A 241 8.67 20.10 -3.28
N VAL A 242 8.36 18.89 -2.83
CA VAL A 242 7.48 17.96 -3.54
C VAL A 242 6.12 17.98 -2.86
N ASP A 243 5.18 18.69 -3.49
CA ASP A 243 3.76 18.59 -3.14
C ASP A 243 3.16 17.41 -3.90
N THR A 244 2.84 16.35 -3.17
CA THR A 244 2.31 15.13 -3.77
C THR A 244 0.89 15.30 -4.33
N ARG A 245 0.19 16.41 -4.05
CA ARG A 245 -1.19 16.64 -4.55
C ARG A 245 -1.21 17.00 -6.03
N PRO A 246 -2.36 16.84 -6.70
CA PRO A 246 -2.64 17.57 -7.94
C PRO A 246 -2.63 19.07 -7.68
N LYS A 247 -2.06 19.83 -8.61
CA LYS A 247 -1.93 21.30 -8.50
C LYS A 247 -3.27 21.99 -8.21
N LEU A 248 -4.37 21.50 -8.82
CA LEU A 248 -5.71 22.03 -8.59
C LEU A 248 -6.15 21.89 -7.12
N ASN A 249 -5.93 20.72 -6.52
CA ASN A 249 -6.29 20.48 -5.11
C ASN A 249 -5.41 21.31 -4.17
N ALA A 250 -4.14 21.51 -4.52
CA ALA A 250 -3.25 22.41 -3.77
C ALA A 250 -3.72 23.88 -3.84
N MET A 251 -4.22 24.33 -4.99
CA MET A 251 -4.82 25.66 -5.14
C MET A 251 -6.13 25.81 -4.35
N ALA A 252 -6.99 24.78 -4.34
CA ALA A 252 -8.21 24.78 -3.53
C ALA A 252 -7.90 24.90 -2.03
N ASN A 253 -6.90 24.14 -1.54
CA ASN A 253 -6.42 24.26 -0.16
C ASN A 253 -5.83 25.65 0.14
N LYS A 254 -5.16 26.29 -0.83
CA LYS A 254 -4.67 27.66 -0.70
C LYS A 254 -5.82 28.65 -0.46
N ALA A 255 -6.92 28.50 -1.19
CA ALA A 255 -8.12 29.31 -1.00
C ALA A 255 -8.77 29.10 0.39
N ALA A 256 -8.62 27.90 0.98
CA ALA A 256 -9.09 27.57 2.33
C ALA A 256 -8.14 27.97 3.47
N GLY A 257 -7.15 28.84 3.22
CA GLY A 257 -6.21 29.31 4.25
C GLY A 257 -5.00 28.40 4.49
N LYS A 258 -4.83 27.33 3.70
CA LYS A 258 -3.65 26.45 3.72
C LYS A 258 -2.78 26.73 2.49
N GLY A 259 -2.26 25.73 1.78
CA GLY A 259 -1.64 25.95 0.47
C GLY A 259 -0.29 25.27 0.32
N TYR A 260 0.65 25.99 -0.26
CA TYR A 260 1.99 25.53 -0.62
C TYR A 260 2.96 26.73 -0.62
N GLU A 261 4.24 26.44 -0.56
CA GLU A 261 5.33 27.40 -0.46
C GLU A 261 5.33 28.35 -1.67
N ASN A 262 5.35 29.66 -1.41
CA ASN A 262 5.49 30.66 -2.47
C ASN A 262 6.98 30.86 -2.82
N GLU A 263 7.36 30.60 -4.07
CA GLU A 263 8.75 30.74 -4.55
C GLU A 263 9.29 32.18 -4.39
N ASP A 264 8.43 33.20 -4.30
CA ASP A 264 8.84 34.58 -4.00
C ASP A 264 9.34 34.77 -2.55
N HIS A 265 8.81 33.99 -1.61
CA HIS A 265 9.13 34.09 -0.17
C HIS A 265 10.17 33.07 0.25
N TYR A 266 10.04 31.84 -0.26
CA TYR A 266 10.98 30.76 -0.02
C TYR A 266 12.06 30.83 -1.09
N THR A 267 13.08 31.64 -0.85
CA THR A 267 14.24 31.68 -1.73
C THR A 267 14.90 30.31 -1.76
N ASN A 268 15.40 29.89 -2.94
CA ASN A 268 16.14 28.64 -3.12
C ASN A 268 15.31 27.35 -3.01
N ILE A 269 14.01 27.39 -3.30
CA ILE A 269 13.20 26.18 -3.50
C ILE A 269 12.84 25.99 -4.98
N LYS A 270 12.59 24.73 -5.37
CA LYS A 270 11.92 24.37 -6.62
C LYS A 270 10.68 23.55 -6.30
N LEU A 271 9.49 24.09 -6.56
CA LEU A 271 8.24 23.41 -6.25
C LEU A 271 7.84 22.43 -7.37
N GLN A 272 7.57 21.17 -7.01
CA GLN A 272 7.15 20.12 -7.92
C GLN A 272 5.84 19.49 -7.46
N PHE A 273 4.85 19.43 -8.36
CA PHE A 273 3.59 18.71 -8.15
C PHE A 273 3.66 17.33 -8.81
N ILE A 274 3.21 16.27 -8.13
CA ILE A 274 3.18 14.89 -8.69
C ILE A 274 1.77 14.44 -9.10
N GLY A 275 0.71 14.85 -8.40
CA GLY A 275 -0.66 14.50 -8.78
C GLY A 275 -1.22 13.21 -8.19
N ILE A 276 -0.90 12.89 -6.92
CA ILE A 276 -1.52 11.79 -6.19
C ILE A 276 -2.84 12.25 -5.57
N GLU A 277 -3.94 11.66 -6.07
CA GLU A 277 -5.30 11.98 -5.65
C GLU A 277 -5.56 11.71 -4.15
N ASN A 278 -6.69 12.19 -3.64
CA ASN A 278 -7.03 12.06 -2.22
C ASN A 278 -7.56 10.66 -1.84
N ILE A 279 -7.75 10.45 -0.54
CA ILE A 279 -8.15 9.17 0.05
C ILE A 279 -9.50 8.63 -0.47
N HIS A 280 -10.42 9.49 -0.89
CA HIS A 280 -11.75 9.10 -1.37
C HIS A 280 -11.66 8.49 -2.77
N VAL A 281 -10.83 9.09 -3.64
CA VAL A 281 -10.52 8.55 -4.97
C VAL A 281 -9.89 7.18 -4.84
N MET A 282 -8.93 7.01 -3.92
CA MET A 282 -8.27 5.71 -3.70
C MET A 282 -9.22 4.63 -3.19
N ARG A 283 -10.15 4.97 -2.29
CA ARG A 283 -11.19 4.03 -1.82
C ARG A 283 -12.08 3.57 -2.98
N SER A 284 -12.57 4.51 -3.79
CA SER A 284 -13.42 4.18 -4.94
C SER A 284 -12.66 3.33 -5.96
N SER A 285 -11.39 3.67 -6.22
CA SER A 285 -10.52 2.91 -7.12
C SER A 285 -10.29 1.47 -6.64
N GLN A 286 -10.04 1.29 -5.33
CA GLN A 286 -9.87 -0.05 -4.77
C GLN A 286 -11.13 -0.90 -4.88
N GLN A 287 -12.31 -0.32 -4.62
CA GLN A 287 -13.55 -1.07 -4.79
C GLN A 287 -13.68 -1.61 -6.22
N LYS A 288 -13.38 -0.78 -7.22
CA LYS A 288 -13.44 -1.20 -8.62
C LYS A 288 -12.43 -2.30 -8.97
N ILE A 289 -11.20 -2.26 -8.45
CA ILE A 289 -10.22 -3.34 -8.73
C ILE A 289 -10.59 -4.66 -8.03
N ILE A 290 -11.21 -4.59 -6.85
CA ILE A 290 -11.80 -5.75 -6.18
C ILE A 290 -12.92 -6.33 -7.04
N ASP A 291 -13.83 -5.49 -7.55
CA ASP A 291 -14.92 -5.93 -8.42
C ASP A 291 -14.39 -6.64 -9.69
N VAL A 292 -13.28 -6.15 -10.27
CA VAL A 292 -12.58 -6.81 -11.39
C VAL A 292 -12.03 -8.18 -11.00
N GLY A 293 -11.45 -8.30 -9.80
CA GLY A 293 -10.97 -9.57 -9.25
C GLY A 293 -12.08 -10.60 -8.98
N GLU A 294 -13.32 -10.12 -8.75
CA GLU A 294 -14.50 -10.95 -8.53
C GLU A 294 -15.24 -11.37 -9.82
N LEU A 295 -14.83 -10.85 -10.99
CA LEU A 295 -15.46 -11.19 -12.27
C LEU A 295 -15.34 -12.70 -12.56
N ARG A 296 -16.45 -13.30 -12.99
CA ARG A 296 -16.50 -14.73 -13.33
C ARG A 296 -16.17 -14.96 -14.79
N SER A 297 -15.01 -15.57 -15.05
CA SER A 297 -14.57 -15.91 -16.41
C SER A 297 -14.76 -14.74 -17.40
N PRO A 298 -14.29 -13.52 -17.07
CA PRO A 298 -14.48 -12.37 -17.95
C PRO A 298 -13.79 -12.58 -19.28
N SER A 299 -14.31 -11.97 -20.35
CA SER A 299 -13.54 -11.85 -21.58
C SER A 299 -12.28 -11.00 -21.33
N MET A 300 -11.24 -11.16 -22.14
CA MET A 300 -10.04 -10.32 -22.03
C MET A 300 -10.39 -8.83 -22.16
N THR A 301 -11.34 -8.49 -23.03
CA THR A 301 -11.82 -7.12 -23.22
C THR A 301 -12.47 -6.57 -21.95
N ASP A 302 -13.39 -7.31 -21.33
CA ASP A 302 -14.09 -6.86 -20.11
C ASP A 302 -13.11 -6.72 -18.94
N PHE A 303 -12.15 -7.65 -18.83
CA PHE A 303 -11.12 -7.60 -17.80
C PHE A 303 -10.22 -6.36 -17.94
N LEU A 304 -9.70 -6.10 -19.15
CA LEU A 304 -8.83 -4.95 -19.40
C LEU A 304 -9.59 -3.62 -19.23
N TRP A 305 -10.83 -3.56 -19.70
CA TRP A 305 -11.69 -2.39 -19.55
C TRP A 305 -12.00 -2.11 -18.07
N GLY A 306 -12.33 -3.15 -17.29
CA GLY A 306 -12.54 -3.02 -15.85
C GLY A 306 -11.28 -2.57 -15.12
N LEU A 307 -10.12 -3.15 -15.49
CA LEU A 307 -8.82 -2.79 -14.92
C LEU A 307 -8.48 -1.32 -15.19
N GLU A 308 -8.66 -0.84 -16.41
CA GLU A 308 -8.43 0.56 -16.79
C GLU A 308 -9.38 1.51 -16.04
N ASN A 309 -10.68 1.20 -16.01
CA ASN A 309 -11.69 2.02 -15.35
C ASN A 309 -11.63 2.02 -13.83
N SER A 310 -10.94 1.05 -13.23
CA SER A 310 -10.60 1.11 -11.82
C SER A 310 -9.71 2.31 -11.50
N GLY A 311 -8.86 2.74 -12.45
CA GLY A 311 -7.83 3.74 -12.23
C GLY A 311 -6.70 3.30 -11.28
N TRP A 312 -6.76 2.07 -10.76
CA TRP A 312 -5.89 1.63 -9.68
C TRP A 312 -4.41 1.67 -10.07
N LEU A 313 -4.05 1.07 -11.21
CA LEU A 313 -2.68 1.07 -11.73
C LEU A 313 -2.16 2.48 -12.05
N LYS A 314 -3.05 3.41 -12.43
CA LYS A 314 -2.70 4.82 -12.64
C LYS A 314 -2.28 5.48 -11.31
N HIS A 315 -2.97 5.16 -10.22
CA HIS A 315 -2.62 5.66 -8.89
C HIS A 315 -1.33 5.03 -8.36
N ILE A 316 -1.13 3.72 -8.53
CA ILE A 316 0.14 3.05 -8.20
C ILE A 316 1.31 3.67 -8.98
N LYS A 317 1.12 3.94 -10.28
CA LYS A 317 2.09 4.65 -11.10
C LYS A 317 2.43 6.04 -10.54
N ALA A 318 1.43 6.84 -10.15
CA ALA A 318 1.67 8.18 -9.62
C ALA A 318 2.49 8.16 -8.31
N VAL A 319 2.24 7.17 -7.44
CA VAL A 319 3.02 6.98 -6.20
C VAL A 319 4.46 6.57 -6.53
N LEU A 320 4.65 5.65 -7.48
CA LEU A 320 5.98 5.23 -7.93
C LEU A 320 6.76 6.35 -8.64
N ASP A 321 6.10 7.16 -9.45
CA ASP A 321 6.68 8.36 -10.08
C ASP A 321 7.19 9.34 -9.00
N ALA A 322 6.44 9.54 -7.91
CA ALA A 322 6.86 10.40 -6.80
C ALA A 322 8.15 9.86 -6.14
N GLY A 323 8.15 8.57 -5.80
CA GLY A 323 9.32 7.93 -5.19
C GLY A 323 10.54 7.94 -6.12
N ALA A 324 10.34 7.68 -7.42
CA ALA A 324 11.41 7.71 -8.43
C ALA A 324 11.97 9.12 -8.64
N PHE A 325 11.11 10.16 -8.63
CA PHE A 325 11.56 11.55 -8.68
C PHE A 325 12.44 11.90 -7.48
N ILE A 326 11.97 11.59 -6.25
CA ILE A 326 12.71 11.87 -5.01
C ILE A 326 14.05 11.11 -5.01
N ALA A 327 14.03 9.83 -5.38
CA ALA A 327 15.25 9.02 -5.42
C ALA A 327 16.29 9.57 -6.41
N ARG A 328 15.86 10.00 -7.61
CA ARG A 328 16.74 10.65 -8.59
C ARG A 328 17.31 11.97 -8.05
N ALA A 329 16.48 12.82 -7.46
CA ALA A 329 16.93 14.09 -6.89
C ALA A 329 18.01 13.88 -5.81
N VAL A 330 17.85 12.87 -4.95
CA VAL A 330 18.78 12.60 -3.84
C VAL A 330 20.06 11.91 -4.31
N ALA A 331 19.95 10.86 -5.13
CA ALA A 331 21.09 10.03 -5.52
C ALA A 331 21.84 10.55 -6.74
N ASP A 332 21.14 11.06 -7.75
CA ASP A 332 21.74 11.44 -9.03
C ASP A 332 22.09 12.94 -9.05
N GLU A 333 21.21 13.79 -8.49
CA GLU A 333 21.41 15.25 -8.46
C GLU A 333 22.07 15.75 -7.17
N GLY A 334 22.06 14.94 -6.10
CA GLY A 334 22.61 15.33 -4.80
C GLY A 334 21.82 16.44 -4.08
N VAL A 335 20.52 16.57 -4.37
CA VAL A 335 19.66 17.65 -3.87
C VAL A 335 18.74 17.13 -2.76
N SER A 336 18.63 17.90 -1.67
CA SER A 336 17.70 17.59 -0.58
C SER A 336 16.26 17.89 -0.99
N VAL A 337 15.32 17.07 -0.49
CA VAL A 337 13.91 17.12 -0.87
C VAL A 337 13.03 17.23 0.37
N LEU A 338 12.14 18.22 0.40
CA LEU A 338 11.05 18.32 1.36
C LEU A 338 9.76 17.78 0.74
N VAL A 339 9.21 16.72 1.30
CA VAL A 339 8.00 16.07 0.80
C VAL A 339 6.82 16.42 1.69
N HIS A 340 5.73 16.91 1.11
CA HIS A 340 4.48 17.06 1.83
C HIS A 340 3.25 16.77 0.95
N CYS A 341 2.10 16.83 1.59
CA CYS A 341 0.80 16.78 0.94
C CYS A 341 -0.12 17.78 1.67
N SER A 342 -1.39 17.43 1.90
CA SER A 342 -2.22 18.18 2.85
C SER A 342 -1.70 18.00 4.28
N ASP A 343 -1.95 16.85 4.91
CA ASP A 343 -1.62 16.63 6.33
C ASP A 343 -0.28 15.91 6.57
N GLY A 344 0.35 15.35 5.54
CA GLY A 344 1.70 14.78 5.68
C GLY A 344 1.79 13.37 6.30
N TRP A 345 0.70 12.60 6.34
CA TRP A 345 0.69 11.22 6.89
C TRP A 345 0.19 10.13 5.94
N ASP A 346 -0.38 10.47 4.77
CA ASP A 346 -0.85 9.51 3.77
C ASP A 346 0.13 9.46 2.58
N ARG A 347 -0.09 10.31 1.56
CA ARG A 347 0.74 10.40 0.34
C ARG A 347 2.21 10.70 0.62
N THR A 348 2.48 11.47 1.67
CA THR A 348 3.84 11.76 2.12
C THR A 348 4.54 10.51 2.65
N ALA A 349 3.84 9.67 3.42
CA ALA A 349 4.40 8.40 3.91
C ALA A 349 4.71 7.47 2.73
N GLN A 350 3.79 7.39 1.74
CA GLN A 350 3.99 6.64 0.50
C GLN A 350 5.24 7.11 -0.25
N ALA A 351 5.34 8.40 -0.57
CA ALA A 351 6.45 8.95 -1.35
C ALA A 351 7.80 8.81 -0.64
N CYS A 352 7.87 9.13 0.66
CA CYS A 352 9.08 8.95 1.47
C CYS A 352 9.51 7.47 1.54
N SER A 353 8.56 6.55 1.76
CA SER A 353 8.87 5.13 1.90
C SER A 353 9.30 4.50 0.58
N VAL A 354 8.62 4.80 -0.53
CA VAL A 354 9.02 4.32 -1.87
C VAL A 354 10.39 4.86 -2.24
N SER A 355 10.66 6.15 -2.00
CA SER A 355 11.99 6.71 -2.25
C SER A 355 13.07 6.01 -1.42
N SER A 356 12.79 5.71 -0.15
CA SER A 356 13.71 5.00 0.74
C SER A 356 14.01 3.58 0.24
N VAL A 357 12.99 2.83 -0.22
CA VAL A 357 13.17 1.49 -0.81
C VAL A 357 14.02 1.53 -2.09
N LEU A 358 13.89 2.60 -2.89
CA LEU A 358 14.69 2.79 -4.09
C LEU A 358 16.14 3.17 -3.77
N LEU A 359 16.36 4.01 -2.77
CA LEU A 359 17.66 4.55 -2.39
C LEU A 359 18.51 3.54 -1.60
N ASP A 360 17.91 2.80 -0.68
CA ASP A 360 18.66 2.04 0.34
C ASP A 360 18.44 0.52 0.24
N PRO A 361 19.49 -0.29 -0.02
CA PRO A 361 19.44 -1.75 0.06
C PRO A 361 18.95 -2.31 1.40
N TYR A 362 19.20 -1.61 2.50
CA TYR A 362 18.77 -2.07 3.82
C TYR A 362 17.26 -2.26 3.88
N TYR A 363 16.48 -1.30 3.39
CA TYR A 363 15.01 -1.36 3.41
C TYR A 363 14.42 -2.43 2.47
N ARG A 364 15.24 -3.10 1.65
CA ARG A 364 14.86 -4.26 0.82
C ARG A 364 15.14 -5.59 1.50
N THR A 365 15.73 -5.58 2.69
CA THR A 365 15.81 -6.75 3.59
C THR A 365 14.51 -6.93 4.36
N ILE A 366 14.22 -8.15 4.84
CA ILE A 366 13.04 -8.42 5.68
C ILE A 366 13.05 -7.48 6.89
N ARG A 367 14.19 -7.40 7.61
CA ARG A 367 14.31 -6.57 8.80
C ARG A 367 14.21 -5.08 8.48
N GLY A 368 14.91 -4.62 7.44
CA GLY A 368 14.88 -3.21 7.06
C GLY A 368 13.50 -2.76 6.59
N PHE A 369 12.73 -3.62 5.93
CA PHE A 369 11.36 -3.28 5.57
C PHE A 369 10.44 -3.13 6.80
N MET A 370 10.61 -3.99 7.81
CA MET A 370 9.91 -3.82 9.10
C MET A 370 10.25 -2.48 9.76
N VAL A 371 11.54 -2.13 9.79
CA VAL A 371 12.05 -0.85 10.31
C VAL A 371 11.49 0.33 9.54
N LEU A 372 11.42 0.25 8.21
CA LEU A 372 10.87 1.30 7.36
C LEU A 372 9.39 1.55 7.69
N ILE A 373 8.60 0.49 7.87
CA ILE A 373 7.18 0.62 8.23
C ILE A 373 7.02 1.24 9.61
N GLU A 374 7.77 0.75 10.59
CA GLU A 374 7.76 1.31 11.96
C GLU A 374 8.14 2.78 11.98
N LYS A 375 9.15 3.17 11.20
CA LYS A 375 9.58 4.57 11.08
C LYS A 375 8.54 5.40 10.31
N ASP A 376 8.38 5.16 9.02
CA ASP A 376 7.70 6.12 8.13
C ASP A 376 6.17 6.12 8.25
N TRP A 377 5.60 5.09 8.86
CA TRP A 377 4.16 4.89 8.97
C TRP A 377 3.70 4.88 10.42
N VAL A 378 4.24 3.99 11.24
CA VAL A 378 3.78 3.82 12.63
C VAL A 378 4.18 5.05 13.45
N SER A 379 5.47 5.37 13.54
CA SER A 379 5.96 6.47 14.39
C SER A 379 5.57 7.85 13.85
N PHE A 380 5.68 8.06 12.53
CA PHE A 380 5.25 9.30 11.86
C PHE A 380 3.72 9.49 11.72
N GLY A 381 2.91 8.64 12.37
CA GLY A 381 1.49 8.91 12.62
C GLY A 381 0.58 8.74 11.42
N HIS A 382 0.79 7.69 10.61
CA HIS A 382 -0.24 7.23 9.69
C HIS A 382 -1.47 6.76 10.48
N LYS A 383 -2.66 7.22 10.07
CA LYS A 383 -3.92 7.02 10.80
C LYS A 383 -4.50 5.60 10.60
N PHE A 384 -3.77 4.57 10.99
CA PHE A 384 -4.14 3.17 10.71
C PHE A 384 -5.57 2.84 11.15
N SER A 385 -5.96 3.16 12.38
CA SER A 385 -7.29 2.79 12.88
C SER A 385 -8.43 3.44 12.12
N HIS A 386 -8.23 4.65 11.59
CA HIS A 386 -9.20 5.30 10.71
C HIS A 386 -9.16 4.75 9.29
N ARG A 387 -7.96 4.58 8.72
CA ARG A 387 -7.77 4.19 7.31
C ARG A 387 -8.21 2.75 7.02
N TYR A 388 -8.10 1.85 8.01
CA TYR A 388 -8.40 0.42 7.86
C TYR A 388 -9.61 -0.05 8.67
N ALA A 389 -10.42 0.89 9.17
CA ALA A 389 -11.66 0.63 9.92
C ALA A 389 -11.44 -0.42 11.04
N HIS A 390 -10.48 -0.15 11.93
CA HIS A 390 -10.26 -1.00 13.10
C HIS A 390 -11.40 -0.84 14.12
N LEU A 391 -11.99 0.35 14.18
CA LEU A 391 -13.12 0.72 15.03
C LEU A 391 -14.29 1.22 14.17
N ASP A 392 -15.45 1.40 14.78
CA ASP A 392 -16.60 2.07 14.14
C ASP A 392 -16.35 3.59 14.09
N GLY A 393 -15.82 4.06 12.97
CA GLY A 393 -15.47 5.46 12.72
C GLY A 393 -16.11 5.98 11.43
N ASP A 394 -15.75 7.21 11.03
CA ASP A 394 -16.27 7.80 9.79
C ASP A 394 -15.85 6.96 8.58
N PRO A 395 -16.81 6.37 7.82
CA PRO A 395 -16.49 5.63 6.59
C PRO A 395 -15.76 6.50 5.56
N LYS A 396 -15.90 7.84 5.63
CA LYS A 396 -15.17 8.79 4.78
C LYS A 396 -13.68 8.88 5.11
N GLU A 397 -13.21 8.38 6.26
CA GLU A 397 -11.79 8.32 6.58
C GLU A 397 -11.11 7.02 6.12
N VAL A 398 -11.87 6.00 5.71
CA VAL A 398 -11.30 4.70 5.28
C VAL A 398 -10.59 4.82 3.93
N SER A 399 -9.38 4.29 3.78
CA SER A 399 -8.65 4.34 2.51
C SER A 399 -7.44 3.40 2.49
N PRO A 400 -7.15 2.75 1.36
CA PRO A 400 -6.11 1.71 1.25
C PRO A 400 -4.72 2.27 0.96
N VAL A 401 -4.26 3.22 1.78
CA VAL A 401 -3.01 3.95 1.54
C VAL A 401 -1.78 3.05 1.67
N MET A 402 -1.76 2.16 2.67
CA MET A 402 -0.70 1.16 2.89
C MET A 402 -0.72 0.08 1.81
N ASP A 403 -1.91 -0.36 1.38
CA ASP A 403 -2.06 -1.33 0.30
C ASP A 403 -1.38 -0.83 -0.99
N GLN A 404 -1.59 0.45 -1.33
CA GLN A 404 -0.90 1.07 -2.47
C GLN A 404 0.62 1.07 -2.30
N PHE A 405 1.13 1.32 -1.10
CA PHE A 405 2.56 1.25 -0.83
C PHE A 405 3.11 -0.17 -0.97
N LEU A 406 2.43 -1.17 -0.38
CA LEU A 406 2.81 -2.57 -0.51
C LEU A 406 2.78 -3.02 -1.97
N GLU A 407 1.80 -2.56 -2.74
CA GLU A 407 1.75 -2.83 -4.17
C GLU A 407 2.87 -2.13 -4.94
N CYS A 408 3.22 -0.88 -4.62
CA CYS A 408 4.40 -0.24 -5.21
C CYS A 408 5.66 -1.08 -4.99
N VAL A 409 5.83 -1.64 -3.78
CA VAL A 409 6.97 -2.53 -3.45
C VAL A 409 6.88 -3.84 -4.23
N TRP A 410 5.68 -4.40 -4.42
CA TRP A 410 5.46 -5.57 -5.27
C TRP A 410 5.79 -5.29 -6.75
N GLN A 411 5.38 -4.14 -7.30
CA GLN A 411 5.74 -3.75 -8.68
C GLN A 411 7.27 -3.61 -8.82
N LEU A 412 7.96 -3.11 -7.78
CA LEU A 412 9.42 -3.04 -7.77
C LEU A 412 10.07 -4.42 -7.68
N SER A 413 9.53 -5.35 -6.88
CA SER A 413 10.08 -6.71 -6.82
C SER A 413 9.88 -7.47 -8.13
N GLU A 414 8.80 -7.20 -8.85
CA GLU A 414 8.56 -7.71 -10.21
C GLU A 414 9.57 -7.15 -11.23
N GLN A 415 9.93 -5.87 -11.15
CA GLN A 415 10.95 -5.27 -12.03
C GLN A 415 12.38 -5.64 -11.64
N PHE A 416 12.63 -5.91 -10.35
CA PHE A 416 13.95 -6.22 -9.80
C PHE A 416 13.95 -7.53 -8.97
N PRO A 417 13.80 -8.72 -9.61
CA PRO A 417 13.57 -9.98 -8.89
C PRO A 417 14.68 -10.41 -7.92
N CYS A 418 15.91 -9.90 -8.07
CA CYS A 418 17.05 -10.24 -7.23
C CYS A 418 17.32 -9.21 -6.11
N ALA A 419 16.59 -8.09 -6.09
CA ALA A 419 16.91 -6.94 -5.23
C ALA A 419 16.28 -7.00 -3.83
N PHE A 420 15.21 -7.79 -3.67
CA PHE A 420 14.43 -7.89 -2.43
C PHE A 420 14.69 -9.22 -1.75
N GLN A 421 15.00 -9.17 -0.44
CA GLN A 421 15.23 -10.37 0.37
C GLN A 421 13.94 -11.15 0.60
N PHE A 422 12.81 -10.45 0.60
CA PHE A 422 11.49 -11.04 0.82
C PHE A 422 10.75 -11.31 -0.49
N ASN A 423 9.84 -12.27 -0.43
CA ASN A 423 8.92 -12.64 -1.51
C ASN A 423 7.54 -11.98 -1.34
N GLU A 424 6.62 -12.27 -2.26
CA GLU A 424 5.25 -11.75 -2.26
C GLU A 424 4.45 -12.12 -0.98
N ARG A 425 4.69 -13.31 -0.41
CA ARG A 425 3.95 -13.78 0.77
C ARG A 425 4.20 -12.90 1.98
N PHE A 426 5.40 -12.34 2.11
CA PHE A 426 5.71 -11.38 3.17
C PHE A 426 4.86 -10.11 3.06
N LEU A 427 4.71 -9.57 1.85
CA LEU A 427 3.89 -8.37 1.62
C LEU A 427 2.42 -8.64 1.92
N ILE A 428 1.91 -9.81 1.53
CA ILE A 428 0.53 -10.24 1.84
C ILE A 428 0.35 -10.48 3.34
N ALA A 429 1.36 -11.02 4.05
CA ALA A 429 1.31 -11.20 5.49
C ALA A 429 1.26 -9.85 6.23
N VAL A 430 2.07 -8.86 5.80
CA VAL A 430 2.00 -7.49 6.33
C VAL A 430 0.62 -6.89 6.08
N HIS A 431 0.10 -6.98 4.84
CA HIS A 431 -1.25 -6.54 4.49
C HIS A 431 -2.30 -7.15 5.43
N THR A 432 -2.29 -8.46 5.59
CA THR A 432 -3.22 -9.19 6.47
C THR A 432 -3.14 -8.65 7.91
N HIS A 433 -1.94 -8.43 8.43
CA HIS A 433 -1.78 -7.98 9.81
C HIS A 433 -2.17 -6.51 10.04
N VAL A 434 -2.10 -5.66 9.01
CA VAL A 434 -2.65 -4.30 9.06
C VAL A 434 -4.16 -4.32 9.35
N TYR A 435 -4.91 -5.30 8.82
CA TYR A 435 -6.36 -5.38 9.01
C TYR A 435 -6.79 -6.24 10.19
N SER A 436 -5.99 -7.23 10.58
CA SER A 436 -6.40 -8.29 11.51
C SER A 436 -6.67 -7.85 12.94
N CYS A 437 -6.07 -6.75 13.41
CA CYS A 437 -6.03 -6.36 14.82
C CYS A 437 -5.53 -7.50 15.74
N GLN A 438 -4.75 -8.46 15.20
CA GLN A 438 -4.20 -9.59 15.95
C GLN A 438 -3.03 -9.17 16.85
N TYR A 439 -2.36 -8.09 16.46
CA TYR A 439 -1.23 -7.48 17.15
C TYR A 439 -1.50 -5.99 17.36
N GLY A 440 -0.82 -5.38 18.32
CA GLY A 440 -0.97 -3.96 18.62
C GLY A 440 -0.22 -3.03 17.65
N THR A 441 0.65 -3.57 16.79
CA THR A 441 1.58 -2.79 15.94
C THR A 441 0.88 -1.70 15.13
N PHE A 442 -0.25 -2.03 14.50
CA PHE A 442 -0.97 -1.12 13.62
C PHE A 442 -2.21 -0.47 14.28
N LEU A 443 -2.43 -0.66 15.58
CA LEU A 443 -3.55 0.00 16.27
C LEU A 443 -3.18 1.45 16.64
N GLY A 444 -4.17 2.34 16.68
CA GLY A 444 -3.96 3.77 16.92
C GLY A 444 -3.56 4.55 15.66
N ASN A 445 -3.71 5.86 15.73
CA ASN A 445 -3.43 6.78 14.62
C ASN A 445 -2.10 7.52 14.74
N CYS A 446 -1.48 7.55 15.93
CA CYS A 446 -0.15 8.11 16.15
C CYS A 446 0.56 7.49 17.36
N GLU A 447 1.87 7.72 17.50
CA GLU A 447 2.67 7.19 18.62
C GLU A 447 2.12 7.64 19.99
N LYS A 448 1.69 8.90 20.13
CA LYS A 448 1.08 9.42 21.36
C LYS A 448 -0.17 8.63 21.76
N GLU A 449 -1.10 8.40 20.83
CA GLU A 449 -2.32 7.62 21.08
C GLU A 449 -1.97 6.19 21.53
N ARG A 450 -0.97 5.56 20.92
CA ARG A 450 -0.52 4.20 21.30
C ARG A 450 0.08 4.17 22.71
N ARG A 451 0.78 5.24 23.12
CA ARG A 451 1.28 5.43 24.49
C ARG A 451 0.12 5.57 25.47
N ASP A 452 -0.85 6.42 25.15
CA ASP A 452 -2.02 6.69 26.00
C ASP A 452 -2.91 5.43 26.16
N LEU A 453 -3.01 4.60 25.11
CA LEU A 453 -3.68 3.29 25.11
C LEU A 453 -2.85 2.17 25.75
N ARG A 454 -1.61 2.44 26.16
CA ARG A 454 -0.69 1.47 26.78
C ARG A 454 -0.49 0.20 25.95
N LEU A 455 -0.48 0.32 24.61
CA LEU A 455 -0.44 -0.84 23.71
C LEU A 455 0.80 -1.71 23.91
N ARG A 456 1.95 -1.09 24.21
CA ARG A 456 3.20 -1.82 24.49
C ARG A 456 3.11 -2.74 25.71
N GLU A 457 2.23 -2.40 26.65
CA GLU A 457 2.07 -3.12 27.91
C GLU A 457 0.97 -4.18 27.83
N LEU A 458 -0.02 -3.95 26.96
CA LEU A 458 -1.25 -4.75 26.85
C LEU A 458 -1.26 -5.71 25.65
N THR A 459 -0.39 -5.51 24.66
CA THR A 459 -0.41 -6.28 23.40
C THR A 459 0.99 -6.69 22.97
N HIS A 460 1.10 -7.42 21.85
CA HIS A 460 2.36 -7.85 21.25
C HIS A 460 2.59 -7.16 19.90
N SER A 461 3.87 -7.05 19.53
CA SER A 461 4.27 -6.65 18.18
C SER A 461 4.19 -7.82 17.20
N VAL A 462 3.85 -7.53 15.95
CA VAL A 462 3.81 -8.52 14.86
C VAL A 462 5.20 -8.95 14.38
N TRP A 463 6.21 -8.07 14.52
CA TRP A 463 7.52 -8.28 13.89
C TRP A 463 8.28 -9.52 14.35
N PRO A 464 8.33 -9.86 15.66
CA PRO A 464 8.97 -11.09 16.10
C PRO A 464 8.35 -12.36 15.49
N GLN A 465 7.03 -12.38 15.32
CA GLN A 465 6.34 -13.52 14.70
C GLN A 465 6.73 -13.63 13.22
N LEU A 466 6.65 -12.55 12.45
CA LEU A 466 7.05 -12.55 11.04
C LEU A 466 8.54 -12.88 10.86
N TRP A 467 9.38 -12.49 11.81
CA TRP A 467 10.80 -12.85 11.81
C TRP A 467 11.05 -14.33 12.11
N LYS A 468 10.25 -14.93 12.98
CA LYS A 468 10.29 -16.37 13.25
C LYS A 468 9.96 -17.17 11.99
N ASP A 469 8.95 -16.73 11.26
CA ASP A 469 8.45 -17.38 10.04
C ASP A 469 9.23 -16.94 8.77
N ARG A 470 10.35 -16.22 8.93
CA ARG A 470 11.11 -15.61 7.82
C ARG A 470 11.54 -16.58 6.72
N ALA A 471 11.70 -17.86 7.02
CA ALA A 471 12.07 -18.87 6.02
C ALA A 471 11.03 -18.94 4.89
N GLU A 472 9.74 -18.82 5.22
CA GLU A 472 8.64 -18.81 4.24
C GLU A 472 8.60 -17.53 3.38
N PHE A 473 9.22 -16.48 3.90
CA PHE A 473 9.26 -15.15 3.30
C PHE A 473 10.51 -14.90 2.48
N MET A 474 11.52 -15.76 2.54
CA MET A 474 12.75 -15.57 1.79
C MET A 474 12.53 -15.68 0.28
N ASN A 475 13.11 -14.74 -0.46
CA ASN A 475 13.25 -14.80 -1.90
C ASN A 475 14.53 -15.58 -2.24
N PRO A 476 14.43 -16.75 -2.91
CA PRO A 476 15.61 -17.55 -3.27
C PRO A 476 16.52 -16.86 -4.29
N LEU A 477 16.00 -15.89 -5.06
CA LEU A 477 16.75 -15.12 -6.05
C LEU A 477 17.48 -13.91 -5.48
N TYR A 478 17.26 -13.60 -4.19
CA TYR A 478 17.89 -12.45 -3.55
C TYR A 478 19.41 -12.56 -3.63
N LYS A 479 20.06 -11.50 -4.12
CA LYS A 479 21.51 -11.41 -4.12
C LYS A 479 21.93 -10.16 -3.36
N ALA A 480 22.47 -10.37 -2.16
CA ALA A 480 23.00 -9.31 -1.31
C ALA A 480 24.06 -8.45 -2.03
N GLU A 481 24.81 -9.07 -2.95
CA GLU A 481 25.92 -8.45 -3.68
C GLU A 481 25.53 -7.81 -5.04
N LEU A 482 24.30 -8.02 -5.56
CA LEU A 482 23.86 -7.39 -6.83
C LEU A 482 23.43 -5.92 -6.66
N SER A 483 24.11 -5.19 -5.78
CA SER A 483 24.17 -3.73 -5.75
C SER A 483 24.91 -3.15 -6.97
N GLN A 484 24.68 -3.73 -8.17
CA GLN A 484 25.32 -3.38 -9.45
C GLN A 484 25.02 -1.94 -9.94
N SER A 485 24.37 -1.11 -9.11
CA SER A 485 24.08 0.31 -9.30
C SER A 485 24.33 1.15 -8.03
N GLN A 486 25.43 0.92 -7.28
CA GLN A 486 25.68 1.55 -5.98
C GLN A 486 24.53 1.35 -4.96
N GLY A 487 23.65 0.37 -5.20
CA GLY A 487 22.46 0.13 -4.39
C GLY A 487 21.20 0.86 -4.84
N VAL A 488 21.22 1.91 -5.68
CA VAL A 488 20.00 2.66 -6.03
C VAL A 488 19.22 1.98 -7.17
N LEU A 489 17.93 1.73 -6.98
CA LEU A 489 17.01 1.20 -7.99
C LEU A 489 16.39 2.32 -8.84
N ARG A 490 16.36 2.13 -10.16
CA ARG A 490 15.78 3.07 -11.13
C ARG A 490 14.64 2.38 -11.89
N PRO A 491 13.40 2.40 -11.37
CA PRO A 491 12.27 1.70 -11.99
C PRO A 491 11.86 2.36 -13.31
N ASN A 492 11.36 1.54 -14.24
CA ASN A 492 10.67 2.06 -15.41
C ASN A 492 9.19 2.28 -15.06
N THR A 493 8.73 3.53 -15.13
CA THR A 493 7.36 3.91 -14.80
C THR A 493 6.47 4.11 -16.03
N THR A 494 6.85 3.61 -17.20
CA THR A 494 5.94 3.56 -18.36
C THR A 494 4.70 2.71 -18.05
N PRO A 495 3.48 3.11 -18.47
CA PRO A 495 2.24 2.45 -18.05
C PRO A 495 2.17 0.94 -18.29
N TYR A 496 2.76 0.44 -19.38
CA TYR A 496 2.77 -0.99 -19.72
C TYR A 496 3.64 -1.85 -18.79
N CYS A 497 4.45 -1.26 -17.92
CA CYS A 497 5.25 -1.97 -16.92
C CYS A 497 4.45 -2.36 -15.66
N PHE A 498 3.26 -1.77 -15.47
CA PHE A 498 2.44 -2.01 -14.28
C PHE A 498 1.53 -3.21 -14.50
N LYS A 499 1.56 -4.14 -13.55
CA LYS A 499 0.75 -5.37 -13.60
C LYS A 499 -0.32 -5.34 -12.51
N MET A 500 -1.46 -6.00 -12.73
CA MET A 500 -2.40 -6.24 -11.63
C MET A 500 -1.79 -7.24 -10.65
N TRP A 501 -1.78 -6.93 -9.35
CA TRP A 501 -1.30 -7.83 -8.30
C TRP A 501 -2.29 -8.98 -8.07
N LYS A 502 -2.21 -10.01 -8.91
CA LYS A 502 -3.15 -11.15 -8.89
C LYS A 502 -3.14 -11.90 -7.56
N GLY A 503 -2.00 -12.09 -6.91
CA GLY A 503 -1.94 -12.81 -5.65
C GLY A 503 -2.71 -12.15 -4.51
N LEU A 504 -2.86 -10.81 -4.56
CA LEU A 504 -3.67 -10.05 -3.62
C LEU A 504 -5.14 -9.93 -4.06
N TYR A 505 -5.42 -9.57 -5.31
CA TYR A 505 -6.80 -9.28 -5.76
C TYR A 505 -7.56 -10.47 -6.36
N ASN A 506 -6.89 -11.59 -6.67
CA ASN A 506 -7.50 -12.77 -7.28
C ASN A 506 -7.19 -14.04 -6.48
N HIS A 507 -8.00 -14.29 -5.44
CA HIS A 507 -7.87 -15.48 -4.59
C HIS A 507 -8.56 -16.73 -5.16
N VAL A 508 -9.28 -16.60 -6.27
CA VAL A 508 -10.13 -17.65 -6.85
C VAL A 508 -9.31 -18.75 -7.55
N GLU A 509 -8.03 -18.51 -7.86
CA GLU A 509 -7.15 -19.47 -8.55
C GLU A 509 -6.49 -20.54 -7.65
N LYS A 510 -6.72 -20.53 -6.32
CA LYS A 510 -6.11 -21.49 -5.37
C LYS A 510 -6.56 -22.96 -5.53
N SER A 511 -7.55 -23.27 -6.38
CA SER A 511 -8.06 -24.64 -6.59
C SER A 511 -7.33 -25.43 -7.68
N THR A 512 -6.51 -24.76 -8.49
CA THR A 512 -5.38 -25.40 -9.17
C THR A 512 -4.28 -25.53 -8.12
N PRO A 513 -3.53 -26.65 -8.01
CA PRO A 513 -2.28 -26.63 -7.25
C PRO A 513 -1.55 -25.36 -7.70
N PRO A 514 -1.05 -24.52 -6.77
CA PRO A 514 -0.44 -23.26 -7.14
C PRO A 514 0.47 -23.60 -8.31
N ARG A 515 0.26 -23.00 -9.48
CA ARG A 515 1.29 -23.06 -10.52
C ARG A 515 2.48 -22.51 -9.77
N GLN A 516 3.34 -23.41 -9.29
CA GLN A 516 4.33 -23.08 -8.26
C GLN A 516 5.00 -21.85 -8.82
N SER A 517 4.98 -20.76 -8.07
CA SER A 517 5.55 -19.53 -8.59
C SER A 517 6.97 -19.88 -9.05
N PRO A 518 7.53 -19.27 -10.11
CA PRO A 518 8.91 -19.56 -10.48
C PRO A 518 9.86 -19.52 -9.28
N ALA A 519 9.57 -18.65 -8.30
CA ALA A 519 10.24 -18.62 -7.01
C ALA A 519 10.06 -19.91 -6.17
N ASP A 520 8.85 -20.47 -6.06
CA ASP A 520 8.62 -21.75 -5.36
C ASP A 520 9.39 -22.91 -5.99
N PHE A 521 9.37 -23.02 -7.33
CA PHE A 521 10.18 -24.01 -8.03
C PHE A 521 11.67 -23.82 -7.73
N LEU A 522 12.14 -22.58 -7.78
CA LEU A 522 13.55 -22.25 -7.50
C LEU A 522 13.93 -22.52 -6.04
N SER A 523 13.04 -22.27 -5.08
CA SER A 523 13.24 -22.62 -3.67
C SER A 523 13.34 -24.13 -3.50
N ALA A 524 12.41 -24.90 -4.08
CA ALA A 524 12.43 -26.36 -4.02
C ALA A 524 13.71 -26.93 -4.63
N VAL A 525 14.12 -26.46 -5.82
CA VAL A 525 15.37 -26.87 -6.47
C VAL A 525 16.59 -26.48 -5.63
N ARG A 526 16.56 -25.33 -4.96
CA ARG A 526 17.65 -24.89 -4.09
C ARG A 526 17.75 -25.76 -2.82
N GLU A 527 16.63 -26.08 -2.19
CA GLU A 527 16.57 -26.98 -1.03
C GLU A 527 17.07 -28.37 -1.40
N GLU A 528 16.61 -28.92 -2.53
CA GLU A 528 17.09 -30.21 -3.05
C GLU A 528 18.59 -30.16 -3.34
N SER A 529 19.09 -29.09 -3.95
CA SER A 529 20.52 -28.91 -4.21
C SER A 529 21.34 -28.86 -2.91
N GLN A 530 20.83 -28.19 -1.87
CA GLN A 530 21.50 -28.11 -0.58
C GLN A 530 21.52 -29.47 0.14
N GLN A 531 20.41 -30.20 0.11
CA GLN A 531 20.33 -31.57 0.67
C GLN A 531 21.34 -32.49 -0.03
N LEU A 532 21.44 -32.42 -1.36
CA LEU A 532 22.42 -33.20 -2.13
C LEU A 532 23.87 -32.82 -1.79
N GLU A 533 24.15 -31.54 -1.55
CA GLU A 533 25.48 -31.09 -1.10
C GLU A 533 25.83 -31.61 0.30
N GLU A 534 24.87 -31.62 1.24
CA GLU A 534 25.03 -32.18 2.59
C GLU A 534 25.19 -33.72 2.58
N GLU A 535 24.46 -34.42 1.70
CA GLU A 535 24.66 -35.86 1.50
C GLU A 535 26.04 -36.15 0.88
N LEU A 536 26.48 -35.33 -0.07
CA LEU A 536 27.80 -35.46 -0.68
C LEU A 536 28.91 -35.29 0.37
N THR A 537 28.82 -34.29 1.26
CA THR A 537 29.82 -34.09 2.33
C THR A 537 29.80 -35.24 3.33
N ASN A 538 28.63 -35.72 3.76
CA ASN A 538 28.51 -36.86 4.65
C ASN A 538 29.11 -38.14 4.03
N HIS A 539 28.82 -38.40 2.74
CA HIS A 539 29.44 -39.51 2.02
C HIS A 539 30.96 -39.35 1.91
N GLN A 540 31.47 -38.15 1.65
CA GLN A 540 32.92 -37.88 1.63
C GLN A 540 33.57 -38.18 2.99
N GLU A 541 32.96 -37.77 4.10
CA GLU A 541 33.44 -38.06 5.46
C GLU A 541 33.46 -39.56 5.75
N ARG A 542 32.39 -40.28 5.39
CA ARG A 542 32.31 -41.74 5.58
C ARG A 542 33.37 -42.49 4.77
N ILE A 543 33.62 -42.07 3.53
CA ILE A 543 34.66 -42.68 2.71
C ILE A 543 36.05 -42.34 3.27
N ALA A 544 36.29 -41.10 3.72
CA ALA A 544 37.56 -40.72 4.36
C ALA A 544 37.84 -41.53 5.64
N ALA A 545 36.80 -41.79 6.46
CA ALA A 545 36.90 -42.63 7.64
C ALA A 545 37.23 -44.10 7.33
N LEU A 546 36.73 -44.63 6.21
CA LEU A 546 37.01 -46.00 5.77
C LEU A 546 38.41 -46.16 5.14
N ILE A 547 38.93 -45.12 4.47
CA ILE A 547 40.21 -45.18 3.73
C ILE A 547 41.39 -44.68 4.58
N GLY A 548 41.14 -44.04 5.73
CA GLY A 548 42.18 -43.53 6.64
C GLY A 548 43.00 -42.37 6.07
N LYS A 549 42.52 -41.73 5.00
CA LYS A 549 43.13 -40.54 4.37
C LYS A 549 42.02 -39.56 3.94
N PRO A 550 42.24 -38.23 4.07
CA PRO A 550 41.30 -37.24 3.54
C PRO A 550 41.27 -37.32 2.00
N ILE A 551 40.05 -37.35 1.44
CA ILE A 551 39.83 -37.45 0.00
C ILE A 551 39.50 -36.08 -0.54
N THR A 552 40.41 -35.49 -1.30
CA THR A 552 40.17 -34.27 -2.07
C THR A 552 39.62 -34.65 -3.44
N TRP A 553 38.32 -34.47 -3.64
CA TRP A 553 37.72 -34.49 -4.97
C TRP A 553 37.83 -33.09 -5.58
N GLU A 554 38.54 -32.95 -6.70
CA GLU A 554 38.48 -31.71 -7.48
C GLU A 554 37.07 -31.57 -8.05
N LYS A 555 36.38 -30.46 -7.69
CA LYS A 555 35.16 -30.06 -8.40
C LYS A 555 35.54 -29.89 -9.87
N VAL A 556 35.08 -30.80 -10.73
CA VAL A 556 35.15 -30.60 -12.18
C VAL A 556 34.24 -29.42 -12.50
N GLU A 557 34.83 -28.22 -12.57
CA GLU A 557 34.15 -27.06 -13.11
C GLU A 557 33.87 -27.35 -14.59
N VAL A 558 32.62 -27.70 -14.89
CA VAL A 558 32.14 -27.68 -16.27
C VAL A 558 32.22 -26.24 -16.72
N LYS A 559 33.23 -25.92 -17.55
CA LYS A 559 33.36 -24.61 -18.20
C LYS A 559 32.01 -24.27 -18.85
N ARG A 560 31.25 -23.36 -18.22
CA ARG A 560 30.11 -22.73 -18.88
C ARG A 560 30.63 -22.17 -20.19
N ARG A 561 30.15 -22.70 -21.32
CA ARG A 561 30.43 -22.14 -22.63
C ARG A 561 30.05 -20.66 -22.59
N ARG A 562 31.05 -19.78 -22.41
CA ARG A 562 30.92 -18.36 -22.76
C ARG A 562 30.56 -18.37 -24.24
N ARG A 563 29.29 -18.09 -24.57
CA ARG A 563 28.97 -17.61 -25.92
C ARG A 563 29.76 -16.31 -26.07
N ARG A 564 30.84 -16.38 -26.85
CA ARG A 564 31.52 -15.22 -27.42
C ARG A 564 30.46 -14.40 -28.15
N THR A 565 30.01 -13.30 -27.55
CA THR A 565 29.45 -12.18 -28.29
C THR A 565 30.59 -11.21 -28.60
N ASP A 566 31.52 -11.67 -29.44
CA ASP A 566 32.45 -10.81 -30.18
C ASP A 566 32.11 -11.01 -31.65
N LEU A 567 31.03 -10.35 -32.08
CA LEU A 567 30.84 -9.99 -33.48
C LEU A 567 30.44 -8.52 -33.48
N LEU A 568 31.44 -7.69 -33.80
CA LEU A 568 31.31 -6.30 -34.21
C LEU A 568 30.23 -6.21 -35.28
N TRP A 569 29.09 -5.58 -34.96
CA TRP A 569 28.13 -5.17 -35.98
C TRP A 569 28.54 -3.78 -36.50
N PRO A 570 28.72 -3.58 -37.82
CA PRO A 570 29.11 -2.29 -38.36
C PRO A 570 28.02 -1.24 -38.08
N ARG A 571 28.45 -0.03 -37.69
CA ARG A 571 27.60 1.17 -37.72
C ARG A 571 27.09 1.39 -39.14
N HIS A 572 25.81 1.10 -39.37
CA HIS A 572 25.06 1.64 -40.50
C HIS A 572 24.10 2.71 -39.96
N SER A 573 24.50 3.96 -40.16
CA SER A 573 23.62 5.12 -40.24
C SER A 573 22.62 4.91 -41.39
N GLY A 574 21.34 4.87 -41.06
CA GLY A 574 20.21 4.90 -42.00
C GLY A 574 19.30 6.09 -41.68
N PRO A 575 18.63 6.68 -42.69
CA PRO A 575 18.12 8.06 -42.64
C PRO A 575 16.71 8.17 -42.04
N ASP A 576 16.39 9.38 -41.58
CA ASP A 576 15.12 9.79 -40.94
C ASP A 576 13.86 9.48 -41.78
N PRO A 577 12.69 9.29 -41.14
CA PRO A 577 11.44 9.00 -41.82
C PRO A 577 10.78 10.28 -42.39
N PRO A 578 10.31 10.28 -43.66
CA PRO A 578 9.47 11.36 -44.16
C PRO A 578 7.98 11.11 -43.91
N THR A 579 7.33 12.19 -43.50
CA THR A 579 5.88 12.40 -43.34
C THR A 579 5.19 12.56 -44.70
N ALA A 580 3.88 12.24 -44.71
CA ALA A 580 2.83 12.55 -45.71
C ALA A 580 2.44 11.43 -46.69
N CYS A 581 1.15 11.08 -46.64
CA CYS A 581 0.44 10.23 -47.61
C CYS A 581 -0.83 10.98 -48.05
N THR A 582 -0.99 11.14 -49.37
CA THR A 582 -2.22 11.53 -50.07
C THR A 582 -2.32 10.70 -51.35
N ASP A 583 -3.26 9.74 -51.36
CA ASP A 583 -4.23 9.40 -52.43
C ASP A 583 -3.80 8.85 -53.82
N PRO A 584 -4.70 8.11 -54.55
CA PRO A 584 -4.47 6.69 -54.86
C PRO A 584 -4.71 6.22 -56.32
N THR A 585 -4.69 4.88 -56.52
CA THR A 585 -5.24 3.99 -57.60
C THR A 585 -4.45 3.80 -58.92
N PRO A 586 -4.69 2.71 -59.72
CA PRO A 586 -5.48 1.48 -59.53
C PRO A 586 -4.79 0.13 -59.94
N SER A 587 -5.43 -1.00 -59.62
CA SER A 587 -5.04 -2.40 -59.90
C SER A 587 -5.80 -3.05 -61.09
N PRO A 588 -5.27 -4.12 -61.75
CA PRO A 588 -5.93 -4.86 -62.84
C PRO A 588 -6.57 -6.22 -62.39
N PRO A 589 -7.38 -6.89 -63.25
CA PRO A 589 -8.59 -7.63 -62.86
C PRO A 589 -8.47 -9.16 -62.77
N SER A 590 -9.48 -9.79 -62.14
CA SER A 590 -9.69 -11.25 -62.04
C SER A 590 -10.88 -11.74 -62.91
N VAL A 591 -10.83 -13.02 -63.28
CA VAL A 591 -11.69 -13.68 -64.27
C VAL A 591 -13.00 -14.25 -63.68
N HIS A 592 -14.05 -14.17 -64.51
CA HIS A 592 -15.44 -14.60 -64.34
C HIS A 592 -15.70 -16.11 -64.11
N GLN A 593 -16.80 -16.42 -63.39
CA GLN A 593 -17.98 -17.19 -63.87
C GLN A 593 -19.17 -17.08 -62.86
N GLY A 594 -20.35 -16.68 -63.32
CA GLY A 594 -21.66 -16.74 -62.60
C GLY A 594 -22.59 -17.79 -63.25
N PRO A 595 -23.95 -17.66 -63.31
CA PRO A 595 -24.98 -16.97 -62.49
C PRO A 595 -26.21 -17.95 -62.26
N PRO A 596 -27.54 -17.62 -62.12
CA PRO A 596 -28.30 -16.33 -62.22
C PRO A 596 -29.45 -16.06 -61.18
N ASP A 597 -29.70 -14.78 -60.85
CA ASP A 597 -30.81 -13.84 -61.17
C ASP A 597 -32.17 -13.98 -60.47
N HIS A 598 -32.61 -12.89 -59.81
CA HIS A 598 -33.85 -12.15 -60.11
C HIS A 598 -33.84 -10.74 -59.46
N ARG A 599 -34.36 -9.74 -60.20
CA ARG A 599 -34.41 -8.26 -60.01
C ARG A 599 -35.87 -7.82 -59.64
N PRO A 600 -36.28 -6.51 -59.55
CA PRO A 600 -35.64 -5.22 -59.15
C PRO A 600 -36.58 -4.12 -58.50
N HIS A 601 -35.99 -2.92 -58.25
CA HIS A 601 -36.52 -1.50 -58.27
C HIS A 601 -37.32 -0.93 -57.06
N THR A 602 -37.20 0.33 -56.61
CA THR A 602 -37.13 1.70 -57.24
C THR A 602 -36.51 2.78 -56.27
N LYS A 603 -35.60 3.68 -56.72
CA LYS A 603 -35.68 5.17 -56.98
C LYS A 603 -36.00 6.09 -55.76
N GLU A 604 -35.49 7.31 -55.56
CA GLU A 604 -34.53 8.26 -56.19
C GLU A 604 -34.24 9.41 -55.17
N ASP A 605 -33.04 10.00 -55.28
CA ASP A 605 -32.43 11.20 -54.64
C ASP A 605 -33.11 12.56 -55.00
N PRO A 606 -32.58 13.80 -54.73
CA PRO A 606 -31.49 14.29 -53.83
C PRO A 606 -31.77 15.62 -53.04
N ALA A 607 -30.76 15.96 -52.23
CA ALA A 607 -30.29 17.22 -51.62
C ALA A 607 -30.77 18.64 -52.07
N LEU A 608 -30.70 19.61 -51.14
CA LEU A 608 -29.97 20.91 -51.25
C LEU A 608 -30.05 21.78 -49.97
N THR A 609 -29.05 22.64 -49.79
CA THR A 609 -28.59 23.35 -48.58
C THR A 609 -29.08 24.81 -48.45
N LEU A 610 -29.45 25.23 -47.21
CA LEU A 610 -29.40 26.58 -46.55
C LEU A 610 -30.22 27.74 -47.19
N PRO A 611 -30.61 28.89 -46.52
CA PRO A 611 -30.02 29.54 -45.32
C PRO A 611 -30.99 30.31 -44.33
N ILE A 612 -30.41 30.81 -43.22
CA ILE A 612 -30.65 32.01 -42.36
C ILE A 612 -31.99 32.79 -42.43
N GLY A 613 -32.62 33.08 -41.26
CA GLY A 613 -33.42 34.31 -41.04
C GLY A 613 -34.48 34.35 -39.90
N GLN A 614 -34.10 34.93 -38.75
CA GLN A 614 -34.82 35.83 -37.81
C GLN A 614 -36.24 35.59 -37.20
N HIS A 615 -36.26 35.74 -35.85
CA HIS A 615 -37.25 36.33 -34.92
C HIS A 615 -38.72 35.87 -34.83
N ALA A 616 -39.10 35.34 -33.65
CA ALA A 616 -40.17 35.91 -32.81
C ALA A 616 -40.14 35.32 -31.38
N SER A 617 -40.32 36.20 -30.40
CA SER A 617 -40.37 35.96 -28.95
C SER A 617 -41.65 35.28 -28.48
N HIS A 618 -41.60 34.46 -27.42
CA HIS A 618 -42.52 34.55 -26.27
C HIS A 618 -42.08 33.70 -25.06
N LYS A 619 -41.82 34.40 -23.94
CA LYS A 619 -42.16 34.12 -22.53
C LYS A 619 -41.83 32.76 -21.89
N GLY A 620 -40.77 32.78 -21.05
CA GLY A 620 -40.85 32.60 -19.59
C GLY A 620 -40.93 31.18 -19.01
N HIS A 621 -39.81 30.68 -18.47
CA HIS A 621 -39.71 30.08 -17.13
C HIS A 621 -38.24 29.86 -16.71
N ASP A 622 -38.02 29.76 -15.40
CA ASP A 622 -36.77 29.85 -14.62
C ASP A 622 -35.59 28.95 -15.05
N PRO A 623 -34.33 29.36 -14.81
CA PRO A 623 -33.17 28.48 -14.79
C PRO A 623 -32.70 28.25 -13.35
N ASP A 624 -33.20 27.20 -12.71
CA ASP A 624 -32.57 26.60 -11.51
C ASP A 624 -32.58 25.08 -11.69
N ASP A 625 -31.59 24.57 -12.43
CA ASP A 625 -31.00 23.27 -12.14
C ASP A 625 -29.75 23.11 -13.00
N LEU A 626 -28.57 23.14 -12.36
CA LEU A 626 -27.26 22.60 -12.76
C LEU A 626 -26.15 23.35 -12.02
N SER A 627 -25.92 22.99 -10.75
CA SER A 627 -24.62 23.16 -10.06
C SER A 627 -24.69 22.63 -8.62
N ALA A 628 -24.78 21.31 -8.46
CA ALA A 628 -24.56 20.64 -7.17
C ALA A 628 -23.41 19.66 -7.32
N CYS A 629 -22.16 20.15 -7.22
CA CYS A 629 -20.94 19.36 -7.02
C CYS A 629 -19.85 20.29 -6.50
N SER A 630 -19.98 20.71 -5.24
CA SER A 630 -18.87 21.31 -4.47
C SER A 630 -18.75 20.57 -3.15
N ASP A 631 -18.13 19.39 -3.21
CA ASP A 631 -17.74 18.64 -2.03
C ASP A 631 -16.54 19.35 -1.36
N LEU A 632 -16.84 19.95 -0.21
CA LEU A 632 -15.87 20.49 0.74
C LEU A 632 -14.89 19.40 1.16
N GLU A 633 -13.64 19.57 0.74
CA GLU A 633 -12.48 18.77 1.17
C GLU A 633 -12.29 18.92 2.68
N SER A 634 -12.89 18.02 3.48
CA SER A 634 -12.63 17.85 4.92
C SER A 634 -12.62 19.15 5.75
N GLY A 635 -13.73 19.89 5.72
CA GLY A 635 -14.06 20.83 6.78
C GLY A 635 -14.59 20.09 8.01
N VAL A 636 -13.71 19.37 8.73
CA VAL A 636 -14.07 18.92 10.09
C VAL A 636 -13.98 20.16 10.98
N ALA A 637 -15.13 20.70 11.37
CA ALA A 637 -15.21 21.57 12.54
C ALA A 637 -14.89 20.71 13.79
N ASP A 638 -13.65 20.80 14.27
CA ASP A 638 -13.21 20.15 15.51
C ASP A 638 -13.84 20.89 16.71
N LEU A 639 -14.91 20.32 17.29
CA LEU A 639 -15.41 20.66 18.62
C LEU A 639 -14.59 19.89 19.67
N SER A 640 -13.33 20.29 19.88
CA SER A 640 -12.50 19.76 20.96
C SER A 640 -11.62 20.86 21.56
N SER A 641 -12.23 21.99 21.87
CA SER A 641 -11.65 22.99 22.77
C SER A 641 -12.74 23.77 23.49
N ARG A 642 -13.36 23.14 24.48
CA ARG A 642 -13.98 23.85 25.61
C ARG A 642 -13.52 23.20 26.90
N SER A 643 -12.57 23.84 27.55
CA SER A 643 -12.26 23.68 28.95
C SER A 643 -13.51 24.01 29.77
N SER A 644 -14.09 23.02 30.45
CA SER A 644 -15.05 23.26 31.52
C SER A 644 -14.28 23.60 32.79
N SER A 645 -14.04 24.88 33.02
CA SER A 645 -13.79 25.42 34.36
C SER A 645 -15.14 25.51 35.07
N GLY A 646 -15.38 24.63 36.02
CA GLY A 646 -16.54 24.66 36.91
C GLY A 646 -16.09 24.20 38.28
N ASP A 647 -15.69 25.15 39.12
CA ASP A 647 -15.55 24.94 40.56
C ASP A 647 -16.93 24.66 41.18
N PRO A 648 -17.06 23.73 42.13
CA PRO A 648 -18.22 23.66 43.00
C PRO A 648 -17.93 24.42 44.31
N GLU A 649 -18.67 25.51 44.55
CA GLU A 649 -18.88 26.01 45.92
C GLU A 649 -20.03 25.23 46.60
N PRO A 650 -19.98 25.06 47.94
CA PRO A 650 -20.86 24.16 48.67
C PRO A 650 -22.18 24.80 49.12
N GLU A 651 -23.13 23.92 49.40
CA GLU A 651 -24.45 24.20 49.97
C GLU A 651 -24.43 25.07 51.25
N GLY A 652 -25.42 25.96 51.38
CA GLY A 652 -25.70 26.69 52.61
C GLY A 652 -26.92 27.61 52.53
N VAL A 653 -28.07 27.06 52.96
CA VAL A 653 -29.38 27.69 53.30
C VAL A 653 -30.33 28.03 52.16
#